data_AF-L7UCX2-F1
#
_entry.id   AF-L7UCX2-F1
#
_cell.length_a   1.000
_cell.length_b   1.000
_cell.length_c   1.000
_cell.angle_alpha   90.00
_cell.angle_beta   90.00
_cell.angle_gamma   90.00
#
_symmetry.space_group_name_H-M   'P 1'
#
loop_
_entity.id
_entity.type
_entity.pdbx_description
1 polymer ?
#
loop_
_entity_poly.entity_id
_entity_poly.type
_entity_poly.pdbx_seq_one_letter_code
_entity_poly.pdbx_strand_id
1 'polypeptide(L)'
;MRSVWCILVAFTALATAGCGEKSNDATSCSESQCRSGECSSEGCESFLANPGGDGGPGDAGSSEDAGSGDGGPPDAGGRDAGAVSGALVLSTPINVKAVPGIRSAEVSWGLSPTQPTGVLTAFEVKASPGGVLVSAVPTARSAQVTGLANGTSYTFTVTAVYADGSRKVSSVSSSVRTSSVPGAPSWSSWKTGDQQVTLNWRVPSDGGQPIQGYSVTLSPGGQPLTTTETTVTLTGLTNGATYGVSVVAINAVGSSSAATLSALVPTALPSAPVRVSAAPLLRAATVYWAPPASTGGGTLSGYVITTQPGGMTQTVSGTATSATLSGLVNGGVYTFSVAAQNSTGTGPATTSTEVTLPDIPSAPVNLTGVFSQGRVELDWLPPVSDGRSALTGYKLTSSPAGAERSLPTTPTVVSITGLALDVSYTFTLVAVNAVGEGPSVSSAPILTRPQPKAPTDVRVTSTVDGVVVRWNQATAPEGDPVTEYLVTASPGGVPVTVAGDTLVATVTGLPSGTQARFHVTARNSAGRGRPSAPVFHRHVTPLACETPSFAPISGHSYGSPLNFVGAGDFTGDGQPDVVVGATYRVAVMANEGRRSFSRRELSASAQATFLDLPPVVADFNKDGKLDVAAILFADSTHKGGFVLYPGNGDGTFLAPITTNTALNTTLNCMASGDFNSDGTPDVLAHTTGNQIVLYRGLGNGSFASPTTIVSSSGYCPIVADFNRDGFLDYARIDGANNRIVQANGTGTGTFKTPSYVPCTTCGGEAVVGDFDKDGARDDVAIIGRDRVRVFNTPSGTLSLLGETILPDEGGIPTAIPIAVDLDGDAVSDLLWSTNYDRHLHVLPGSTTAPPFAPLLTYGFSGEAYTPAAGDFDGDGRMDVVLTGDFMDMRVFWGGPLMPESLPLEGAPGGLAQGDFNRDGSADLAAGSIAKNAIHLSLSGGASRGRAMLSPVYVPPTGSTVTGGVRDLVAGDLDEDGQEDLAAITTVQSSTASNQLVVFKRLPSGEFDLAVRYPEDNTVYELIKVDLNEDGRFDLVTLSSWLFDKDSLGIWLNQGNGRFAAQPRYALSSERGTSGLVAADLDRDGHMDLALLRGGQPIVAPGLVHVLWGNGAGGFAGTTTFTGTPYMRNMGRADLDGQGLVGLVVDNGEMGFLTFDAARQPVLTLRFDSQDGAGLGLIAEDFNSDGRTDVFSNSSYAPKLWLQQSGGAFSPARLPSWGSAVQDALVADWNGDGLTDLAFTDTEAKSATLMLNVCLP
;
A
#
# COMPACT_ATOMS: atom_id res chain seq x y z
N MET A 1 -37.15 -23.83 28.72
CA MET A 1 -37.00 -23.96 30.19
C MET A 1 -36.32 -25.30 30.46
N ARG A 2 -35.36 -25.48 31.38
CA ARG A 2 -34.59 -24.58 32.27
C ARG A 2 -33.32 -25.36 32.70
N SER A 3 -32.29 -24.68 33.21
CA SER A 3 -31.13 -25.25 33.95
C SER A 3 -30.04 -25.98 33.12
N VAL A 4 -28.75 -26.10 33.51
CA VAL A 4 -27.89 -25.44 34.54
C VAL A 4 -26.38 -25.72 34.26
N TRP A 5 -25.50 -24.71 34.45
CA TRP A 5 -24.07 -24.70 34.88
C TRP A 5 -22.94 -25.59 34.26
N CYS A 6 -21.86 -24.89 33.86
CA CYS A 6 -20.43 -24.96 34.30
C CYS A 6 -19.50 -26.21 34.18
N ILE A 7 -18.22 -25.86 33.92
CA ILE A 7 -16.92 -26.49 34.33
C ILE A 7 -16.21 -27.49 33.37
N LEU A 8 -14.88 -27.54 33.54
CA LEU A 8 -13.80 -27.93 32.62
C LEU A 8 -13.34 -29.41 32.72
N VAL A 9 -12.90 -29.94 31.57
CA VAL A 9 -11.66 -30.74 31.32
C VAL A 9 -11.46 -32.16 31.92
N ALA A 10 -10.75 -32.99 31.13
CA ALA A 10 -10.03 -34.24 31.47
C ALA A 10 -10.83 -35.56 31.67
N PHE A 11 -10.34 -36.75 31.24
CA PHE A 11 -9.16 -37.10 30.40
C PHE A 11 -9.36 -38.46 29.68
N THR A 12 -8.74 -38.62 28.51
CA THR A 12 -8.25 -39.87 27.83
C THR A 12 -8.99 -41.22 27.87
N ALA A 13 -9.13 -41.82 26.67
CA ALA A 13 -8.86 -43.25 26.44
C ALA A 13 -8.20 -43.45 25.05
N LEU A 14 -7.23 -44.38 24.96
CA LEU A 14 -6.39 -44.75 23.80
C LEU A 14 -7.17 -45.64 22.79
N ALA A 15 -6.74 -45.97 21.55
CA ALA A 15 -5.86 -45.45 20.46
C ALA A 15 -5.95 -46.50 19.28
N THR A 16 -5.24 -46.56 18.13
CA THR A 16 -4.10 -45.85 17.49
C THR A 16 -4.13 -46.14 15.95
N ALA A 17 -3.38 -45.39 15.12
CA ALA A 17 -3.12 -45.60 13.66
C ALA A 17 -4.35 -45.49 12.72
N GLY A 18 -4.25 -45.19 11.41
CA GLY A 18 -3.10 -45.06 10.48
C GLY A 18 -2.96 -46.27 9.52
N CYS A 19 -2.66 -46.18 8.21
CA CYS A 19 -2.42 -45.06 7.28
C CYS A 19 -2.67 -45.53 5.81
N GLY A 20 -2.78 -44.58 4.85
CA GLY A 20 -2.53 -44.77 3.41
C GLY A 20 -3.62 -45.45 2.54
N GLU A 21 -3.52 -45.46 1.20
CA GLU A 21 -2.62 -44.72 0.29
C GLU A 21 -3.06 -44.82 -1.20
N LYS A 22 -2.79 -43.78 -2.02
CA LYS A 22 -2.67 -43.80 -3.51
C LYS A 22 -3.95 -44.28 -4.29
N SER A 23 -4.11 -44.29 -5.62
CA SER A 23 -3.34 -43.94 -6.84
C SER A 23 -4.34 -43.85 -8.03
N ASN A 24 -4.15 -43.18 -9.18
CA ASN A 24 -3.24 -42.12 -9.67
C ASN A 24 -3.84 -41.55 -11.00
N ASP A 25 -3.01 -40.92 -11.84
CA ASP A 25 -3.19 -40.40 -13.21
C ASP A 25 -3.74 -41.44 -14.24
N ALA A 26 -4.07 -41.15 -15.52
CA ALA A 26 -3.50 -40.17 -16.45
C ALA A 26 -4.31 -39.98 -17.76
N THR A 27 -3.82 -39.06 -18.63
CA THR A 27 -3.96 -39.00 -20.12
C THR A 27 -5.34 -38.74 -20.77
N SER A 28 -5.46 -38.13 -21.97
CA SER A 28 -4.64 -37.14 -22.73
C SER A 28 -5.30 -36.83 -24.09
N CYS A 29 -5.00 -35.67 -24.70
CA CYS A 29 -5.06 -35.43 -26.17
C CYS A 29 -6.46 -35.44 -26.85
N SER A 30 -6.69 -34.83 -28.03
CA SER A 30 -5.87 -33.93 -28.87
C SER A 30 -6.73 -33.04 -29.79
N GLU A 31 -6.06 -32.06 -30.39
CA GLU A 31 -6.44 -31.13 -31.47
C GLU A 31 -7.59 -31.46 -32.45
N SER A 32 -8.17 -30.36 -32.96
CA SER A 32 -8.40 -30.04 -34.39
C SER A 32 -9.82 -30.08 -35.01
N GLN A 33 -10.08 -28.97 -35.73
CA GLN A 33 -10.76 -28.86 -37.03
C GLN A 33 -12.28 -29.06 -37.24
N CYS A 34 -12.85 -28.01 -37.85
CA CYS A 34 -13.73 -28.04 -39.05
C CYS A 34 -15.19 -28.54 -38.98
N ARG A 35 -16.09 -27.55 -39.23
CA ARG A 35 -17.12 -27.53 -40.30
C ARG A 35 -18.22 -28.61 -40.37
N SER A 36 -19.45 -28.12 -40.18
CA SER A 36 -20.64 -28.24 -41.06
C SER A 36 -21.04 -29.57 -41.72
N GLY A 37 -22.31 -29.94 -41.53
CA GLY A 37 -23.07 -30.98 -42.25
C GLY A 37 -24.10 -31.57 -41.26
N GLU A 38 -25.41 -31.31 -41.32
CA GLU A 38 -26.40 -31.44 -42.41
C GLU A 38 -26.63 -32.86 -42.93
N CYS A 39 -27.91 -33.14 -43.17
CA CYS A 39 -28.48 -34.26 -43.95
C CYS A 39 -28.31 -35.68 -43.39
N SER A 40 -29.22 -36.63 -43.67
CA SER A 40 -30.64 -36.57 -44.08
C SER A 40 -31.21 -37.99 -44.16
N SER A 41 -32.51 -38.20 -43.94
CA SER A 41 -33.18 -39.42 -44.41
C SER A 41 -34.64 -39.18 -44.79
N GLU A 42 -35.03 -39.77 -45.92
CA GLU A 42 -36.39 -39.83 -46.50
C GLU A 42 -37.32 -40.72 -45.63
N GLY A 43 -38.65 -40.75 -45.77
CA GLY A 43 -39.58 -40.07 -46.67
C GLY A 43 -40.95 -40.78 -46.74
N CYS A 44 -41.77 -40.41 -47.73
CA CYS A 44 -42.92 -41.16 -48.28
C CYS A 44 -44.27 -41.34 -47.50
N GLU A 45 -45.34 -41.01 -48.24
CA GLU A 45 -46.61 -41.76 -48.45
C GLU A 45 -47.66 -42.06 -47.35
N SER A 46 -48.75 -41.26 -47.42
CA SER A 46 -50.11 -41.74 -47.81
C SER A 46 -51.17 -42.22 -46.78
N PHE A 47 -52.41 -41.81 -47.07
CA PHE A 47 -53.69 -42.55 -47.05
C PHE A 47 -54.34 -43.09 -45.73
N LEU A 48 -55.55 -42.54 -45.49
CA LEU A 48 -56.82 -43.18 -45.09
C LEU A 48 -57.18 -43.56 -43.63
N ALA A 49 -58.47 -43.32 -43.37
CA ALA A 49 -59.44 -44.13 -42.61
C ALA A 49 -59.59 -44.02 -41.07
N ASN A 50 -60.75 -43.44 -40.72
CA ASN A 50 -61.64 -43.74 -39.57
C ASN A 50 -62.01 -45.26 -39.50
N PRO A 51 -62.74 -45.78 -38.47
CA PRO A 51 -63.39 -45.09 -37.33
C PRO A 51 -63.27 -45.81 -35.96
N GLY A 52 -63.87 -45.22 -34.91
CA GLY A 52 -64.23 -45.89 -33.65
C GLY A 52 -64.67 -44.90 -32.57
N GLY A 53 -65.72 -45.19 -31.80
CA GLY A 53 -66.23 -44.31 -30.73
C GLY A 53 -67.33 -44.99 -29.91
N ASP A 54 -67.83 -44.34 -28.85
CA ASP A 54 -69.00 -44.81 -28.08
C ASP A 54 -69.60 -43.72 -27.15
N GLY A 55 -70.86 -43.89 -26.73
CA GLY A 55 -71.44 -43.24 -25.53
C GLY A 55 -72.30 -41.97 -25.68
N GLY A 56 -73.63 -42.13 -25.58
CA GLY A 56 -74.60 -41.08 -25.20
C GLY A 56 -75.42 -41.53 -23.96
N PRO A 57 -76.67 -41.07 -23.73
CA PRO A 57 -77.47 -40.06 -24.44
C PRO A 57 -78.24 -39.06 -23.50
N GLY A 58 -79.08 -38.17 -24.06
CA GLY A 58 -80.05 -37.36 -23.31
C GLY A 58 -80.85 -36.36 -24.19
N ASP A 59 -82.08 -36.71 -24.56
CA ASP A 59 -82.91 -36.00 -25.57
C ASP A 59 -83.87 -34.93 -25.01
N ALA A 60 -84.30 -33.98 -25.87
CA ALA A 60 -85.73 -33.64 -26.11
C ALA A 60 -86.00 -32.56 -27.21
N GLY A 61 -86.42 -32.98 -28.43
CA GLY A 61 -87.29 -32.22 -29.37
C GLY A 61 -86.73 -30.97 -30.10
N SER A 62 -87.25 -30.55 -31.27
CA SER A 62 -88.31 -31.11 -32.15
C SER A 62 -88.27 -30.49 -33.58
N SER A 63 -88.58 -31.30 -34.61
CA SER A 63 -89.23 -31.06 -35.95
C SER A 63 -89.31 -29.64 -36.61
N GLU A 64 -89.44 -29.46 -37.95
CA GLU A 64 -89.82 -30.39 -39.06
C GLU A 64 -89.39 -29.91 -40.49
N ASP A 65 -89.23 -30.87 -41.40
CA ASP A 65 -89.43 -30.93 -42.88
C ASP A 65 -89.00 -29.86 -43.94
N ALA A 66 -88.11 -30.34 -44.83
CA ALA A 66 -88.31 -30.60 -46.29
C ALA A 66 -88.43 -29.49 -47.37
N GLY A 67 -87.88 -29.81 -48.57
CA GLY A 67 -88.18 -29.14 -49.86
C GLY A 67 -87.02 -29.13 -50.87
N SER A 68 -87.17 -29.75 -52.05
CA SER A 68 -86.12 -29.87 -53.10
C SER A 68 -86.62 -29.42 -54.50
N GLY A 69 -85.70 -29.19 -55.46
CA GLY A 69 -86.03 -29.11 -56.90
C GLY A 69 -85.04 -28.36 -57.82
N ASP A 70 -84.60 -29.02 -58.90
CA ASP A 70 -83.81 -28.45 -60.01
C ASP A 70 -84.67 -27.75 -61.08
N GLY A 71 -84.06 -26.92 -61.97
CA GLY A 71 -84.70 -26.51 -63.24
C GLY A 71 -84.01 -25.38 -64.02
N GLY A 72 -83.98 -25.48 -65.37
CA GLY A 72 -83.26 -24.59 -66.30
C GLY A 72 -84.10 -23.68 -67.23
N PRO A 73 -83.48 -23.08 -68.28
CA PRO A 73 -83.96 -21.90 -69.08
C PRO A 73 -84.84 -22.29 -70.33
N PRO A 74 -85.24 -21.43 -71.32
CA PRO A 74 -84.75 -20.07 -71.71
C PRO A 74 -85.75 -19.00 -72.31
N ASP A 75 -85.18 -17.82 -72.66
CA ASP A 75 -85.51 -16.76 -73.67
C ASP A 75 -86.91 -16.47 -74.28
N ALA A 76 -87.31 -15.17 -74.29
CA ALA A 76 -87.98 -14.42 -75.39
C ALA A 76 -88.29 -12.92 -75.01
N GLY A 77 -88.70 -12.03 -75.95
CA GLY A 77 -89.20 -10.66 -75.62
C GLY A 77 -89.65 -9.74 -76.79
N GLY A 78 -90.28 -8.57 -76.50
CA GLY A 78 -90.45 -7.44 -77.46
C GLY A 78 -91.69 -6.50 -77.39
N ARG A 79 -91.44 -5.16 -77.42
CA ARG A 79 -92.12 -3.99 -78.07
C ARG A 79 -93.59 -3.50 -77.81
N ASP A 80 -93.67 -2.18 -77.49
CA ASP A 80 -94.43 -1.04 -78.09
C ASP A 80 -95.99 -0.84 -78.17
N ALA A 81 -96.45 0.24 -77.50
CA ALA A 81 -97.25 1.43 -77.97
C ALA A 81 -98.76 1.42 -78.38
N GLY A 82 -99.50 2.52 -78.02
CA GLY A 82 -100.90 2.85 -78.41
C GLY A 82 -101.37 4.28 -77.98
N ALA A 83 -102.50 4.81 -78.51
CA ALA A 83 -102.99 6.21 -78.29
C ALA A 83 -104.49 6.46 -78.68
N VAL A 84 -104.95 7.75 -78.73
CA VAL A 84 -106.21 8.33 -79.33
C VAL A 84 -107.50 8.25 -78.46
N SER A 85 -108.52 9.16 -78.46
CA SER A 85 -108.67 10.63 -78.64
C SER A 85 -110.15 11.09 -78.36
N GLY A 86 -110.54 12.39 -78.51
CA GLY A 86 -111.93 12.91 -78.42
C GLY A 86 -112.04 14.46 -78.45
N ALA A 87 -113.04 15.10 -77.78
CA ALA A 87 -113.20 16.57 -77.69
C ALA A 87 -112.81 17.19 -76.31
N LEU A 88 -111.93 18.21 -76.30
CA LEU A 88 -110.98 18.57 -75.23
C LEU A 88 -111.49 18.77 -73.77
N VAL A 89 -111.26 17.74 -72.97
CA VAL A 89 -111.19 17.70 -71.50
C VAL A 89 -109.70 17.55 -71.12
N LEU A 90 -109.26 18.26 -70.08
CA LEU A 90 -107.85 18.42 -69.72
C LEU A 90 -107.58 17.89 -68.31
N SER A 91 -106.95 16.72 -68.18
CA SER A 91 -106.55 16.14 -66.89
C SER A 91 -105.56 17.03 -66.14
N THR A 92 -105.97 17.55 -64.97
CA THR A 92 -105.05 18.12 -63.99
C THR A 92 -104.10 17.05 -63.45
N PRO A 93 -102.80 17.35 -63.25
CA PRO A 93 -101.92 16.51 -62.45
C PRO A 93 -102.31 16.57 -60.96
N ILE A 94 -102.35 15.41 -60.30
CA ILE A 94 -102.80 15.25 -58.91
C ILE A 94 -101.84 14.34 -58.14
N ASN A 95 -101.99 14.28 -56.82
CA ASN A 95 -101.19 13.40 -55.93
C ASN A 95 -99.67 13.57 -56.12
N VAL A 96 -99.20 14.82 -56.26
CA VAL A 96 -97.79 15.11 -56.51
C VAL A 96 -96.96 14.77 -55.26
N LYS A 97 -96.10 13.77 -55.38
CA LYS A 97 -95.16 13.32 -54.34
C LYS A 97 -93.74 13.48 -54.84
N ALA A 98 -92.84 13.93 -53.98
CA ALA A 98 -91.41 14.01 -54.29
C ALA A 98 -90.61 13.05 -53.39
N VAL A 99 -89.56 12.45 -53.94
CA VAL A 99 -88.54 11.68 -53.21
C VAL A 99 -87.21 12.42 -53.36
N PRO A 100 -86.56 12.86 -52.27
CA PRO A 100 -85.31 13.61 -52.37
C PRO A 100 -84.13 12.71 -52.75
N GLY A 101 -83.21 13.26 -53.56
CA GLY A 101 -81.92 12.67 -53.90
C GLY A 101 -80.77 13.65 -53.66
N ILE A 102 -79.59 13.32 -54.19
CA ILE A 102 -78.39 14.17 -54.14
C ILE A 102 -78.45 15.15 -55.33
N ARG A 103 -78.59 16.44 -55.05
CA ARG A 103 -78.86 17.51 -56.04
C ARG A 103 -80.04 17.24 -56.98
N SER A 104 -80.96 16.34 -56.59
CA SER A 104 -82.16 16.04 -57.34
C SER A 104 -83.35 15.72 -56.44
N ALA A 105 -84.54 15.67 -57.02
CA ALA A 105 -85.69 14.98 -56.45
C ALA A 105 -86.46 14.26 -57.56
N GLU A 106 -86.91 13.03 -57.31
CA GLU A 106 -87.89 12.40 -58.19
C GLU A 106 -89.28 12.90 -57.83
N VAL A 107 -89.87 13.71 -58.70
CA VAL A 107 -91.24 14.18 -58.55
C VAL A 107 -92.14 13.23 -59.33
N SER A 108 -93.18 12.69 -58.69
CA SER A 108 -94.15 11.77 -59.26
C SER A 108 -95.57 12.30 -59.12
N TRP A 109 -96.46 11.98 -60.06
CA TRP A 109 -97.84 12.48 -60.11
C TRP A 109 -98.80 11.53 -60.82
N GLY A 110 -100.06 11.55 -60.35
CA GLY A 110 -101.20 10.99 -61.08
C GLY A 110 -101.86 12.02 -61.99
N LEU A 111 -102.89 11.59 -62.72
CA LEU A 111 -103.81 12.45 -63.47
C LEU A 111 -105.24 12.31 -62.95
N SER A 112 -106.01 13.39 -62.99
CA SER A 112 -107.45 13.35 -62.74
C SER A 112 -108.16 12.42 -63.74
N PRO A 113 -109.05 11.51 -63.28
CA PRO A 113 -109.67 10.46 -64.11
C PRO A 113 -110.77 10.95 -65.07
N THR A 114 -110.89 12.26 -65.29
CA THR A 114 -111.74 12.82 -66.35
C THR A 114 -111.14 12.47 -67.71
N GLN A 115 -111.88 11.71 -68.53
CA GLN A 115 -111.43 11.15 -69.81
C GLN A 115 -110.85 12.24 -70.73
N PRO A 116 -109.51 12.32 -70.89
CA PRO A 116 -108.89 13.46 -71.54
C PRO A 116 -108.90 13.27 -73.05
N THR A 117 -109.03 14.40 -73.72
CA THR A 117 -109.38 14.44 -75.13
C THR A 117 -108.67 15.59 -75.84
N GLY A 118 -107.62 16.11 -75.21
CA GLY A 118 -106.66 17.04 -75.77
C GLY A 118 -105.26 16.45 -75.83
N VAL A 119 -104.52 16.84 -76.86
CA VAL A 119 -103.12 16.45 -77.06
C VAL A 119 -102.28 17.18 -76.01
N LEU A 120 -101.99 16.47 -74.91
CA LEU A 120 -100.97 16.88 -73.94
C LEU A 120 -99.61 16.86 -74.65
N THR A 121 -98.87 17.95 -74.60
CA THR A 121 -97.57 18.13 -75.29
C THR A 121 -96.38 18.06 -74.34
N ALA A 122 -96.55 18.44 -73.07
CA ALA A 122 -95.57 18.25 -72.01
C ALA A 122 -96.20 18.25 -70.62
N PHE A 123 -95.44 17.79 -69.62
CA PHE A 123 -95.54 18.30 -68.25
C PHE A 123 -94.37 19.23 -67.97
N GLU A 124 -94.63 20.36 -67.35
CA GLU A 124 -93.60 21.24 -66.77
C GLU A 124 -93.57 21.02 -65.25
N VAL A 125 -92.51 20.39 -64.75
CA VAL A 125 -92.28 20.19 -63.32
C VAL A 125 -91.43 21.34 -62.79
N LYS A 126 -91.98 22.14 -61.88
CA LYS A 126 -91.31 23.33 -61.31
C LYS A 126 -91.00 23.14 -59.83
N ALA A 127 -89.73 23.29 -59.48
CA ALA A 127 -89.26 23.37 -58.09
C ALA A 127 -89.43 24.79 -57.52
N SER A 128 -89.74 24.87 -56.22
CA SER A 128 -89.73 26.12 -55.43
C SER A 128 -89.11 25.84 -54.06
N PRO A 129 -88.09 26.60 -53.60
CA PRO A 129 -87.49 27.78 -54.23
C PRO A 129 -86.61 27.44 -55.45
N GLY A 130 -85.90 28.43 -55.99
CA GLY A 130 -84.95 28.26 -57.11
C GLY A 130 -85.58 28.20 -58.51
N GLY A 131 -86.86 27.79 -58.63
CA GLY A 131 -87.63 27.92 -59.86
C GLY A 131 -87.26 26.95 -60.98
N VAL A 132 -86.37 25.97 -60.71
CA VAL A 132 -85.88 24.97 -61.68
C VAL A 132 -87.07 24.28 -62.36
N LEU A 133 -87.08 24.33 -63.70
CA LEU A 133 -88.17 23.85 -64.54
C LEU A 133 -87.66 22.69 -65.40
N VAL A 134 -88.23 21.50 -65.22
CA VAL A 134 -87.93 20.33 -66.05
C VAL A 134 -89.17 19.97 -66.86
N SER A 135 -89.03 19.99 -68.19
CA SER A 135 -90.05 19.51 -69.10
C SER A 135 -89.95 17.99 -69.24
N ALA A 136 -91.03 17.29 -68.92
CA ALA A 136 -91.18 15.85 -69.09
C ALA A 136 -92.21 15.54 -70.19
N VAL A 137 -92.04 14.40 -70.86
CA VAL A 137 -92.91 13.97 -71.96
C VAL A 137 -94.35 13.65 -71.48
N PRO A 138 -95.39 13.74 -72.35
CA PRO A 138 -96.81 13.52 -71.97
C PRO A 138 -97.13 12.19 -71.28
N THR A 139 -96.33 11.16 -71.52
CA THR A 139 -96.46 9.83 -70.90
C THR A 139 -95.87 9.76 -69.49
N ALA A 140 -95.00 10.71 -69.10
CA ALA A 140 -94.31 10.70 -67.82
C ALA A 140 -95.29 10.77 -66.63
N ARG A 141 -95.02 9.96 -65.61
CA ARG A 141 -95.67 10.03 -64.29
C ARG A 141 -94.67 10.23 -63.15
N SER A 142 -93.37 10.27 -63.47
CA SER A 142 -92.35 10.93 -62.67
C SER A 142 -91.34 11.66 -63.56
N ALA A 143 -90.58 12.56 -62.95
CA ALA A 143 -89.40 13.20 -63.53
C ALA A 143 -88.36 13.50 -62.45
N GLN A 144 -87.11 13.24 -62.76
CA GLN A 144 -85.96 13.66 -61.95
C GLN A 144 -85.69 15.14 -62.17
N VAL A 145 -86.00 15.97 -61.18
CA VAL A 145 -85.62 17.40 -61.18
C VAL A 145 -84.20 17.50 -60.63
N THR A 146 -83.21 17.62 -61.51
CA THR A 146 -81.79 17.73 -61.17
C THR A 146 -81.33 19.19 -61.06
N GLY A 147 -80.12 19.41 -60.54
CA GLY A 147 -79.56 20.76 -60.35
C GLY A 147 -80.04 21.49 -59.10
N LEU A 148 -80.66 20.76 -58.15
CA LEU A 148 -81.11 21.29 -56.87
C LEU A 148 -79.90 21.48 -55.91
N ALA A 149 -80.01 22.43 -54.98
CA ALA A 149 -78.98 22.69 -53.98
C ALA A 149 -79.16 21.79 -52.75
N ASN A 150 -78.17 20.92 -52.48
CA ASN A 150 -78.15 20.02 -51.33
C ASN A 150 -78.49 20.73 -50.02
N GLY A 151 -79.20 20.05 -49.13
CA GLY A 151 -79.63 20.60 -47.84
C GLY A 151 -80.74 21.65 -47.93
N THR A 152 -81.25 21.96 -49.12
CA THR A 152 -82.39 22.86 -49.34
C THR A 152 -83.70 22.07 -49.42
N SER A 153 -84.76 22.62 -48.82
CA SER A 153 -86.12 22.09 -48.87
C SER A 153 -86.87 22.63 -50.09
N TYR A 154 -87.43 21.74 -50.90
CA TYR A 154 -88.17 22.06 -52.12
C TYR A 154 -89.60 21.53 -52.08
N THR A 155 -90.51 22.33 -52.63
CA THR A 155 -91.86 21.93 -53.03
C THR A 155 -91.94 21.93 -54.56
N PHE A 156 -92.81 21.09 -55.11
CA PHE A 156 -92.91 20.90 -56.56
C PHE A 156 -94.35 21.10 -57.03
N THR A 157 -94.49 21.69 -58.22
CA THR A 157 -95.76 21.77 -58.95
C THR A 157 -95.58 21.13 -60.32
N VAL A 158 -96.59 20.42 -60.79
CA VAL A 158 -96.60 19.80 -62.13
C VAL A 158 -97.67 20.50 -62.95
N THR A 159 -97.29 21.06 -64.10
CA THR A 159 -98.21 21.71 -65.03
C THR A 159 -98.37 20.85 -66.27
N ALA A 160 -99.57 20.35 -66.51
CA ALA A 160 -99.94 19.77 -67.80
C ALA A 160 -100.06 20.88 -68.85
N VAL A 161 -99.39 20.72 -69.99
CA VAL A 161 -99.34 21.69 -71.11
C VAL A 161 -99.89 21.02 -72.36
N TYR A 162 -100.79 21.68 -73.07
CA TYR A 162 -101.53 21.11 -74.20
C TYR A 162 -101.25 21.84 -75.53
N ALA A 163 -101.52 21.17 -76.65
CA ALA A 163 -101.23 21.64 -78.00
C ALA A 163 -102.01 22.91 -78.43
N ASP A 164 -103.11 23.21 -77.75
CA ASP A 164 -103.91 24.44 -77.89
C ASP A 164 -103.34 25.62 -77.08
N GLY A 165 -102.26 25.41 -76.32
CA GLY A 165 -101.71 26.38 -75.37
C GLY A 165 -102.34 26.34 -73.98
N SER A 166 -103.35 25.50 -73.74
CA SER A 166 -103.96 25.35 -72.41
C SER A 166 -102.96 24.79 -71.40
N ARG A 167 -103.05 25.27 -70.15
CA ARG A 167 -102.24 24.79 -69.03
C ARG A 167 -103.08 24.43 -67.81
N LYS A 168 -102.73 23.36 -67.11
CA LYS A 168 -103.39 22.88 -65.88
C LYS A 168 -102.35 22.51 -64.82
N VAL A 169 -102.26 23.31 -63.76
CA VAL A 169 -101.29 23.17 -62.66
C VAL A 169 -101.86 22.28 -61.55
N SER A 170 -101.00 21.48 -60.91
CA SER A 170 -101.30 20.72 -59.70
C SER A 170 -101.35 21.59 -58.44
N SER A 171 -101.85 21.03 -57.33
CA SER A 171 -101.45 21.48 -55.99
C SER A 171 -99.92 21.33 -55.81
N VAL A 172 -99.34 22.11 -54.89
CA VAL A 172 -97.95 21.91 -54.44
C VAL A 172 -97.79 20.53 -53.78
N SER A 173 -96.63 19.90 -53.97
CA SER A 173 -96.22 18.72 -53.22
C SER A 173 -95.98 19.06 -51.74
N SER A 174 -95.90 18.03 -50.90
CA SER A 174 -95.19 18.13 -49.62
C SER A 174 -93.74 18.60 -49.85
N SER A 175 -93.21 19.39 -48.92
CA SER A 175 -91.81 19.82 -48.93
C SER A 175 -90.88 18.63 -48.67
N VAL A 176 -89.83 18.45 -49.49
CA VAL A 176 -88.78 17.47 -49.27
C VAL A 176 -87.39 18.12 -49.33
N ARG A 177 -86.46 17.62 -48.51
CA ARG A 177 -85.11 18.18 -48.37
C ARG A 177 -84.10 17.30 -49.08
N THR A 178 -83.35 17.84 -50.03
CA THR A 178 -82.29 17.12 -50.74
C THR A 178 -81.14 16.76 -49.80
N SER A 179 -80.62 15.53 -49.90
CA SER A 179 -79.55 15.06 -49.02
C SER A 179 -78.24 15.84 -49.22
N SER A 180 -77.44 15.97 -48.17
CA SER A 180 -76.11 16.56 -48.18
C SER A 180 -75.08 15.64 -47.52
N VAL A 181 -73.80 16.00 -47.60
CA VAL A 181 -72.80 15.52 -46.63
C VAL A 181 -73.20 15.93 -45.21
N PRO A 182 -72.66 15.30 -44.14
CA PRO A 182 -72.98 15.69 -42.77
C PRO A 182 -72.48 17.08 -42.43
N GLY A 183 -72.99 17.64 -41.33
CA GLY A 183 -72.39 18.81 -40.69
C GLY A 183 -70.99 18.50 -40.13
N ALA A 184 -70.19 19.52 -39.87
CA ALA A 184 -68.93 19.34 -39.15
C ALA A 184 -69.19 18.78 -37.74
N PRO A 185 -68.43 17.77 -37.27
CA PRO A 185 -68.39 17.40 -35.85
C PRO A 185 -68.13 18.62 -34.95
N SER A 186 -68.53 18.54 -33.68
CA SER A 186 -68.18 19.57 -32.70
C SER A 186 -67.51 18.94 -31.48
N TRP A 187 -66.34 19.44 -31.10
CA TRP A 187 -65.60 18.93 -29.95
C TRP A 187 -66.41 19.07 -28.65
N SER A 188 -66.42 18.02 -27.83
CA SER A 188 -67.07 18.03 -26.51
C SER A 188 -66.04 18.11 -25.39
N SER A 189 -64.93 17.37 -25.51
CA SER A 189 -63.75 17.47 -24.63
C SER A 189 -62.54 16.74 -25.22
N TRP A 190 -61.35 17.11 -24.82
CA TRP A 190 -60.12 16.37 -25.07
C TRP A 190 -59.26 16.30 -23.81
N LYS A 191 -58.46 15.26 -23.68
CA LYS A 191 -57.52 15.07 -22.57
C LYS A 191 -56.20 14.51 -23.10
N THR A 192 -55.12 15.22 -22.82
CA THR A 192 -53.74 14.76 -23.04
C THR A 192 -53.30 13.84 -21.88
N GLY A 193 -52.37 12.93 -22.15
CA GLY A 193 -51.71 12.10 -21.16
C GLY A 193 -50.40 11.55 -21.71
N ASP A 194 -49.77 10.64 -20.96
CA ASP A 194 -48.51 10.02 -21.36
C ASP A 194 -48.67 9.28 -22.70
N GLN A 195 -47.96 9.76 -23.71
CA GLN A 195 -47.91 9.25 -25.08
C GLN A 195 -49.28 9.13 -25.78
N GLN A 196 -50.30 9.85 -25.30
CA GLN A 196 -51.66 9.72 -25.81
C GLN A 196 -52.53 11.00 -25.72
N VAL A 197 -53.56 11.06 -26.55
CA VAL A 197 -54.66 12.02 -26.43
C VAL A 197 -56.00 11.32 -26.62
N THR A 198 -56.88 11.42 -25.63
CA THR A 198 -58.29 11.05 -25.76
C THR A 198 -59.09 12.23 -26.25
N LEU A 199 -59.85 12.02 -27.32
CA LEU A 199 -60.63 13.01 -28.06
C LEU A 199 -62.11 12.62 -28.00
N ASN A 200 -63.00 13.60 -27.81
CA ASN A 200 -64.45 13.40 -27.79
C ASN A 200 -65.12 14.51 -28.62
N TRP A 201 -66.10 14.12 -29.44
CA TRP A 201 -66.95 15.05 -30.19
C TRP A 201 -68.42 14.71 -30.02
N ARG A 202 -69.29 15.53 -30.61
CA ARG A 202 -70.74 15.31 -30.69
C ARG A 202 -71.09 14.90 -32.12
N VAL A 203 -72.07 14.01 -32.25
CA VAL A 203 -72.67 13.63 -33.53
C VAL A 203 -73.21 14.89 -34.22
N PRO A 204 -72.76 15.23 -35.44
CA PRO A 204 -73.30 16.37 -36.19
C PRO A 204 -74.64 16.03 -36.86
N SER A 205 -75.29 17.02 -37.48
CA SER A 205 -76.45 16.76 -38.33
C SER A 205 -76.08 15.84 -39.49
N ASP A 206 -76.86 14.77 -39.69
CA ASP A 206 -76.59 13.70 -40.65
C ASP A 206 -76.60 14.15 -42.12
N GLY A 207 -77.29 15.25 -42.45
CA GLY A 207 -77.48 15.71 -43.83
C GLY A 207 -78.65 15.04 -44.55
N GLY A 208 -79.51 14.31 -43.84
CA GLY A 208 -80.59 13.52 -44.41
C GLY A 208 -80.12 12.21 -45.06
N GLN A 209 -79.00 11.66 -44.59
CA GLN A 209 -78.51 10.29 -44.82
C GLN A 209 -77.70 9.87 -43.57
N PRO A 210 -77.85 8.64 -43.06
CA PRO A 210 -77.19 8.23 -41.82
C PRO A 210 -75.67 8.33 -41.92
N ILE A 211 -75.04 8.81 -40.85
CA ILE A 211 -73.59 8.85 -40.70
C ILE A 211 -73.08 7.40 -40.59
N GLN A 212 -72.17 7.03 -41.48
CA GLN A 212 -71.56 5.70 -41.58
C GLN A 212 -70.30 5.59 -40.70
N GLY A 213 -69.69 6.73 -40.35
CA GLY A 213 -68.57 6.81 -39.43
C GLY A 213 -67.89 8.18 -39.46
N TYR A 214 -66.73 8.24 -38.80
CA TYR A 214 -65.84 9.38 -38.74
C TYR A 214 -64.46 8.98 -39.25
N SER A 215 -63.71 9.94 -39.79
CA SER A 215 -62.28 9.79 -40.06
C SER A 215 -61.50 10.85 -39.29
N VAL A 216 -60.49 10.39 -38.56
CA VAL A 216 -59.64 11.16 -37.64
C VAL A 216 -58.22 11.16 -38.19
N THR A 217 -57.66 12.35 -38.47
CA THR A 217 -56.30 12.48 -39.01
C THR A 217 -55.43 13.27 -38.04
N LEU A 218 -54.28 12.70 -37.67
CA LEU A 218 -53.27 13.31 -36.82
C LEU A 218 -52.19 13.98 -37.70
N SER A 219 -51.73 15.17 -37.29
CA SER A 219 -50.66 15.90 -37.95
C SER A 219 -49.60 16.33 -36.93
N PRO A 220 -48.29 16.19 -37.20
CA PRO A 220 -47.70 15.60 -38.40
C PRO A 220 -47.82 14.06 -38.46
N GLY A 221 -47.75 13.50 -39.66
CA GLY A 221 -47.41 12.09 -39.91
C GLY A 221 -48.50 11.02 -39.73
N GLY A 222 -49.71 11.36 -39.27
CA GLY A 222 -50.77 10.37 -39.05
C GLY A 222 -51.52 9.96 -40.32
N GLN A 223 -51.70 8.65 -40.51
CA GLN A 223 -52.69 8.12 -41.45
C GLN A 223 -54.12 8.32 -40.91
N PRO A 224 -55.15 8.42 -41.78
CA PRO A 224 -56.54 8.59 -41.33
C PRO A 224 -57.07 7.34 -40.61
N LEU A 225 -57.45 7.49 -39.35
CA LEU A 225 -58.10 6.45 -38.54
C LEU A 225 -59.63 6.56 -38.68
N THR A 226 -60.28 5.50 -39.15
CA THR A 226 -61.75 5.42 -39.26
C THR A 226 -62.37 4.79 -38.02
N THR A 227 -63.47 5.37 -37.52
CA THR A 227 -64.23 4.85 -36.36
C THR A 227 -65.72 5.14 -36.49
N THR A 228 -66.58 4.30 -35.91
CA THR A 228 -68.02 4.60 -35.73
C THR A 228 -68.29 5.46 -34.48
N GLU A 229 -67.36 5.43 -33.51
CA GLU A 229 -67.53 6.06 -32.21
C GLU A 229 -67.31 7.58 -32.24
N THR A 230 -67.83 8.27 -31.21
CA THR A 230 -67.61 9.72 -31.00
C THR A 230 -66.49 10.03 -30.00
N THR A 231 -65.78 9.00 -29.56
CA THR A 231 -64.58 9.06 -28.72
C THR A 231 -63.48 8.22 -29.37
N VAL A 232 -62.23 8.71 -29.34
CA VAL A 232 -61.06 7.91 -29.70
C VAL A 232 -59.86 8.30 -28.83
N THR A 233 -59.00 7.35 -28.50
CA THR A 233 -57.68 7.63 -27.92
C THR A 233 -56.61 7.35 -28.96
N LEU A 234 -55.84 8.38 -29.31
CA LEU A 234 -54.66 8.26 -30.16
C LEU A 234 -53.46 7.97 -29.24
N THR A 235 -52.73 6.89 -29.48
CA THR A 235 -51.59 6.42 -28.65
C THR A 235 -50.29 6.39 -29.47
N GLY A 236 -49.16 6.17 -28.79
CA GLY A 236 -47.83 6.15 -29.45
C GLY A 236 -47.31 7.53 -29.85
N LEU A 237 -47.84 8.59 -29.23
CA LEU A 237 -47.45 9.98 -29.48
C LEU A 237 -46.21 10.34 -28.66
N THR A 238 -45.39 11.28 -29.14
CA THR A 238 -44.23 11.76 -28.38
C THR A 238 -44.65 12.86 -27.39
N ASN A 239 -44.33 12.68 -26.10
CA ASN A 239 -44.58 13.72 -25.09
C ASN A 239 -43.82 15.01 -25.42
N GLY A 240 -44.46 16.17 -25.26
CA GLY A 240 -43.89 17.48 -25.60
C GLY A 240 -43.94 17.84 -27.10
N ALA A 241 -44.18 16.89 -28.00
CA ALA A 241 -44.45 17.20 -29.40
C ALA A 241 -45.86 17.80 -29.57
N THR A 242 -45.98 18.79 -30.45
CA THR A 242 -47.27 19.45 -30.74
C THR A 242 -47.95 18.78 -31.91
N TYR A 243 -49.17 18.30 -31.69
CA TYR A 243 -50.00 17.66 -32.69
C TYR A 243 -51.25 18.48 -33.02
N GLY A 244 -51.62 18.52 -34.30
CA GLY A 244 -52.96 18.87 -34.75
C GLY A 244 -53.78 17.61 -35.00
N VAL A 245 -55.10 17.69 -34.82
CA VAL A 245 -56.04 16.62 -35.19
C VAL A 245 -57.23 17.21 -35.94
N SER A 246 -57.65 16.56 -37.02
CA SER A 246 -58.87 16.87 -37.77
C SER A 246 -59.84 15.70 -37.81
N VAL A 247 -61.13 15.94 -37.58
CA VAL A 247 -62.19 14.92 -37.66
C VAL A 247 -63.26 15.34 -38.68
N VAL A 248 -63.61 14.43 -39.59
CA VAL A 248 -64.77 14.56 -40.49
C VAL A 248 -65.80 13.47 -40.18
N ALA A 249 -67.08 13.80 -40.34
CA ALA A 249 -68.17 12.82 -40.36
C ALA A 249 -68.46 12.41 -41.82
N ILE A 250 -68.81 11.15 -42.06
CA ILE A 250 -68.99 10.59 -43.40
C ILE A 250 -70.38 9.95 -43.50
N ASN A 251 -71.13 10.27 -44.55
CA ASN A 251 -72.33 9.54 -44.96
C ASN A 251 -72.21 9.12 -46.44
N ALA A 252 -73.26 8.49 -46.99
CA ALA A 252 -73.29 8.03 -48.39
C ALA A 252 -73.16 9.15 -49.46
N VAL A 253 -73.22 10.44 -49.08
CA VAL A 253 -72.99 11.60 -49.95
C VAL A 253 -71.52 12.06 -49.92
N GLY A 254 -70.77 11.70 -48.87
CA GLY A 254 -69.36 12.03 -48.67
C GLY A 254 -69.05 12.62 -47.29
N SER A 255 -67.85 13.18 -47.15
CA SER A 255 -67.33 13.75 -45.90
C SER A 255 -67.83 15.17 -45.63
N SER A 256 -68.04 15.49 -44.35
CA SER A 256 -68.24 16.85 -43.86
C SER A 256 -67.00 17.73 -44.04
N SER A 257 -67.16 19.04 -43.82
CA SER A 257 -66.02 19.89 -43.43
C SER A 257 -65.42 19.40 -42.11
N ALA A 258 -64.10 19.55 -41.93
CA ALA A 258 -63.39 19.04 -40.76
C ALA A 258 -63.57 19.93 -39.51
N ALA A 259 -63.70 19.29 -38.35
CA ALA A 259 -63.48 19.90 -37.04
C ALA A 259 -62.00 19.74 -36.68
N THR A 260 -61.31 20.82 -36.27
CA THR A 260 -59.87 20.81 -36.03
C THR A 260 -59.49 21.20 -34.61
N LEU A 261 -58.36 20.67 -34.15
CA LEU A 261 -57.56 21.14 -33.01
C LEU A 261 -56.11 21.29 -33.51
N SER A 262 -55.41 22.35 -33.14
CA SER A 262 -54.11 22.70 -33.73
C SER A 262 -52.91 22.60 -32.77
N ALA A 263 -53.15 22.37 -31.48
CA ALA A 263 -52.12 22.38 -30.45
C ALA A 263 -52.46 21.43 -29.29
N LEU A 264 -52.34 20.12 -29.55
CA LEU A 264 -52.43 19.06 -28.55
C LEU A 264 -51.01 18.58 -28.21
N VAL A 265 -50.62 18.70 -26.95
CA VAL A 265 -49.29 18.30 -26.47
C VAL A 265 -49.46 17.17 -25.43
N PRO A 266 -49.14 15.91 -25.78
CA PRO A 266 -49.10 14.81 -24.81
C PRO A 266 -48.08 15.14 -23.71
N THR A 267 -48.45 14.87 -22.47
CA THR A 267 -47.62 15.17 -21.30
C THR A 267 -47.77 14.08 -20.25
N ALA A 268 -46.64 13.67 -19.70
CA ALA A 268 -46.53 12.78 -18.55
C ALA A 268 -46.13 13.58 -17.30
N LEU A 269 -45.96 12.88 -16.17
CA LEU A 269 -45.20 13.41 -15.04
C LEU A 269 -43.70 13.50 -15.41
N PRO A 270 -42.91 14.38 -14.75
CA PRO A 270 -41.45 14.31 -14.86
C PRO A 270 -40.90 12.97 -14.34
N SER A 271 -39.71 12.58 -14.78
CA SER A 271 -38.95 11.53 -14.10
C SER A 271 -38.44 12.06 -12.74
N ALA A 272 -37.88 11.17 -11.92
CA ALA A 272 -37.23 11.61 -10.69
C ALA A 272 -36.00 12.50 -11.00
N PRO A 273 -35.68 13.49 -10.16
CA PRO A 273 -34.38 14.19 -10.17
C PRO A 273 -33.24 13.21 -9.87
N VAL A 274 -32.01 13.53 -10.29
CA VAL A 274 -30.84 12.66 -10.09
C VAL A 274 -29.76 13.36 -9.27
N ARG A 275 -28.81 12.59 -8.72
CA ARG A 275 -27.72 13.11 -7.87
C ARG A 275 -28.21 13.95 -6.68
N VAL A 276 -29.26 13.48 -5.99
CA VAL A 276 -29.79 14.16 -4.79
C VAL A 276 -28.82 13.96 -3.61
N SER A 277 -28.32 15.05 -3.05
CA SER A 277 -27.48 15.07 -1.85
C SER A 277 -27.91 16.23 -0.93
N ALA A 278 -27.40 16.27 0.31
CA ALA A 278 -27.63 17.41 1.19
C ALA A 278 -26.39 17.69 2.06
N ALA A 279 -26.12 18.97 2.30
CA ALA A 279 -25.08 19.46 3.20
C ALA A 279 -25.72 20.00 4.49
N PRO A 280 -25.26 19.58 5.68
CA PRO A 280 -25.79 20.06 6.96
C PRO A 280 -25.36 21.50 7.27
N LEU A 281 -26.19 22.23 8.01
CA LEU A 281 -25.95 23.58 8.53
C LEU A 281 -26.53 23.69 9.95
N LEU A 282 -26.22 24.78 10.66
CA LEU A 282 -26.86 25.07 11.95
C LEU A 282 -28.37 25.27 11.77
N ARG A 283 -29.18 24.38 12.38
CA ARG A 283 -30.66 24.32 12.28
C ARG A 283 -31.21 24.29 10.85
N ALA A 284 -30.41 23.88 9.88
CA ALA A 284 -30.78 23.84 8.47
C ALA A 284 -30.01 22.77 7.69
N ALA A 285 -30.41 22.52 6.44
CA ALA A 285 -29.61 21.76 5.48
C ALA A 285 -29.86 22.31 4.07
N THR A 286 -28.81 22.34 3.25
CA THR A 286 -28.95 22.67 1.82
C THR A 286 -28.95 21.39 1.01
N VAL A 287 -30.08 21.10 0.39
CA VAL A 287 -30.28 19.96 -0.51
C VAL A 287 -29.87 20.39 -1.91
N TYR A 288 -29.20 19.51 -2.65
CA TYR A 288 -28.76 19.70 -4.03
C TYR A 288 -29.29 18.58 -4.91
N TRP A 289 -29.56 18.86 -6.19
CA TRP A 289 -29.96 17.87 -7.19
C TRP A 289 -29.63 18.33 -8.60
N ALA A 290 -29.48 17.38 -9.52
CA ALA A 290 -29.49 17.63 -10.95
C ALA A 290 -30.93 17.46 -11.50
N PRO A 291 -31.28 18.18 -12.59
CA PRO A 291 -32.60 18.06 -13.23
C PRO A 291 -32.96 16.62 -13.64
N PRO A 292 -34.26 16.29 -13.73
CA PRO A 292 -34.71 14.96 -14.14
C PRO A 292 -34.35 14.68 -15.60
N ALA A 293 -34.03 13.42 -15.93
CA ALA A 293 -33.68 12.99 -17.28
C ALA A 293 -34.83 13.19 -18.30
N SER A 294 -36.08 13.29 -17.84
CA SER A 294 -37.22 13.73 -18.64
C SER A 294 -38.14 14.63 -17.83
N THR A 295 -38.60 15.73 -18.42
CA THR A 295 -39.62 16.62 -17.83
C THR A 295 -41.05 16.16 -18.09
N GLY A 296 -41.24 14.96 -18.69
CA GLY A 296 -42.55 14.47 -19.12
C GLY A 296 -43.13 15.22 -20.33
N GLY A 297 -42.32 16.00 -21.05
CA GLY A 297 -42.75 16.84 -22.18
C GLY A 297 -43.39 18.18 -21.78
N GLY A 298 -43.64 18.41 -20.49
CA GLY A 298 -44.02 19.72 -19.96
C GLY A 298 -42.82 20.54 -19.49
N THR A 299 -42.98 21.85 -19.32
CA THR A 299 -42.02 22.68 -18.57
C THR A 299 -42.13 22.39 -17.08
N LEU A 300 -41.02 22.29 -16.37
CA LEU A 300 -41.04 22.12 -14.91
C LEU A 300 -41.58 23.39 -14.24
N SER A 301 -42.62 23.25 -13.42
CA SER A 301 -43.17 24.32 -12.59
C SER A 301 -42.35 24.50 -11.31
N GLY A 302 -41.84 23.41 -10.74
CA GLY A 302 -41.10 23.42 -9.50
C GLY A 302 -40.41 22.10 -9.15
N TYR A 303 -39.69 22.14 -8.02
CA TYR A 303 -39.28 20.95 -7.28
C TYR A 303 -39.90 21.00 -5.89
N VAL A 304 -40.39 19.85 -5.41
CA VAL A 304 -40.89 19.67 -4.05
C VAL A 304 -39.85 18.89 -3.26
N ILE A 305 -39.33 19.48 -2.19
CA ILE A 305 -38.38 18.87 -1.25
C ILE A 305 -39.13 18.53 0.04
N THR A 306 -38.97 17.31 0.55
CA THR A 306 -39.60 16.84 1.79
C THR A 306 -38.57 16.24 2.76
N THR A 307 -38.58 16.67 4.02
CA THR A 307 -37.71 16.11 5.08
C THR A 307 -38.32 14.89 5.75
N GLN A 308 -37.49 13.92 6.13
CA GLN A 308 -37.87 12.87 7.08
C GLN A 308 -36.73 12.65 8.08
N PRO A 309 -36.97 12.74 9.41
CA PRO A 309 -38.24 13.00 10.09
C PRO A 309 -38.75 14.45 9.92
N GLY A 310 -39.91 14.74 10.52
CA GLY A 310 -40.53 16.08 10.54
C GLY A 310 -41.51 16.37 9.41
N GLY A 311 -41.34 15.78 8.22
CA GLY A 311 -42.27 15.95 7.10
C GLY A 311 -42.35 17.36 6.52
N MET A 312 -41.34 18.21 6.79
CA MET A 312 -41.35 19.60 6.32
C MET A 312 -41.20 19.64 4.81
N THR A 313 -42.06 20.41 4.14
CA THR A 313 -42.08 20.54 2.67
C THR A 313 -41.70 21.95 2.24
N GLN A 314 -40.86 22.04 1.20
CA GLN A 314 -40.52 23.28 0.53
C GLN A 314 -40.70 23.10 -0.98
N THR A 315 -41.28 24.09 -1.66
CA THR A 315 -41.36 24.11 -3.13
C THR A 315 -40.51 25.25 -3.66
N VAL A 316 -39.68 24.97 -4.67
CA VAL A 316 -38.82 25.95 -5.36
C VAL A 316 -39.08 25.93 -6.87
N SER A 317 -38.56 26.92 -7.61
CA SER A 317 -38.77 27.06 -9.05
C SER A 317 -38.22 25.87 -9.85
N GLY A 318 -38.83 25.57 -11.00
CA GLY A 318 -38.42 24.46 -11.89
C GLY A 318 -37.01 24.60 -12.50
N THR A 319 -36.34 25.73 -12.27
CA THR A 319 -34.95 26.03 -12.65
C THR A 319 -33.94 25.82 -11.51
N ALA A 320 -34.39 25.58 -10.28
CA ALA A 320 -33.51 25.40 -9.13
C ALA A 320 -32.83 24.03 -9.14
N THR A 321 -31.57 23.99 -8.69
CA THR A 321 -30.76 22.78 -8.45
C THR A 321 -30.35 22.63 -6.98
N SER A 322 -30.83 23.53 -6.11
CA SER A 322 -30.63 23.47 -4.67
C SER A 322 -31.71 24.22 -3.88
N ALA A 323 -31.91 23.84 -2.62
CA ALA A 323 -32.78 24.54 -1.67
C ALA A 323 -32.29 24.35 -0.23
N THR A 324 -32.34 25.41 0.58
CA THR A 324 -32.01 25.35 2.01
C THR A 324 -33.28 25.27 2.85
N LEU A 325 -33.44 24.17 3.60
CA LEU A 325 -34.55 23.94 4.50
C LEU A 325 -34.10 24.26 5.93
N SER A 326 -34.73 25.27 6.54
CA SER A 326 -34.43 25.80 7.88
C SER A 326 -35.47 25.37 8.92
N GLY A 327 -35.09 25.39 10.20
CA GLY A 327 -35.96 24.99 11.32
C GLY A 327 -35.76 23.53 11.75
N LEU A 328 -34.71 22.89 11.27
CA LEU A 328 -34.28 21.56 11.71
C LEU A 328 -33.65 21.63 13.12
N VAL A 329 -33.57 20.49 13.79
CA VAL A 329 -32.98 20.35 15.12
C VAL A 329 -31.53 19.90 14.97
N ASN A 330 -30.62 20.58 15.67
CA ASN A 330 -29.21 20.21 15.77
C ASN A 330 -29.05 18.79 16.36
N GLY A 331 -28.02 18.06 15.94
CA GLY A 331 -27.84 16.63 16.22
C GLY A 331 -28.85 15.68 15.55
N GLY A 332 -29.93 16.19 14.95
CA GLY A 332 -30.93 15.37 14.27
C GLY A 332 -30.40 14.74 12.98
N VAL A 333 -30.74 13.46 12.77
CA VAL A 333 -30.52 12.74 11.49
C VAL A 333 -31.72 12.95 10.59
N TYR A 334 -31.48 13.34 9.33
CA TYR A 334 -32.52 13.61 8.33
C TYR A 334 -32.18 13.00 6.96
N THR A 335 -33.22 12.67 6.20
CA THR A 335 -33.17 12.43 4.76
C THR A 335 -34.03 13.47 4.04
N PHE A 336 -33.69 13.76 2.78
CA PHE A 336 -34.35 14.76 1.96
C PHE A 336 -34.77 14.13 0.64
N SER A 337 -36.07 14.08 0.37
CA SER A 337 -36.62 13.57 -0.89
C SER A 337 -37.01 14.73 -1.80
N VAL A 338 -36.54 14.70 -3.05
CA VAL A 338 -36.77 15.75 -4.06
C VAL A 338 -37.54 15.15 -5.23
N ALA A 339 -38.68 15.75 -5.57
CA ALA A 339 -39.51 15.39 -6.72
C ALA A 339 -39.68 16.57 -7.67
N ALA A 340 -39.55 16.34 -8.98
CA ALA A 340 -39.81 17.34 -10.00
C ALA A 340 -41.32 17.46 -10.30
N GLN A 341 -41.80 18.66 -10.58
CA GLN A 341 -43.21 18.94 -10.87
C GLN A 341 -43.38 19.66 -12.22
N ASN A 342 -44.42 19.30 -12.96
CA ASN A 342 -44.89 20.03 -14.15
C ASN A 342 -46.43 20.21 -14.08
N SER A 343 -47.05 20.70 -15.16
CA SER A 343 -48.50 20.90 -15.26
C SER A 343 -49.36 19.62 -15.14
N THR A 344 -48.77 18.43 -15.33
CA THR A 344 -49.42 17.13 -15.12
C THR A 344 -49.45 16.74 -13.64
N GLY A 345 -48.50 17.23 -12.85
CA GLY A 345 -48.36 16.95 -11.42
C GLY A 345 -46.91 16.77 -10.98
N THR A 346 -46.73 16.27 -9.75
CA THR A 346 -45.43 15.92 -9.17
C THR A 346 -45.05 14.49 -9.55
N GLY A 347 -43.84 14.29 -10.09
CA GLY A 347 -43.29 12.98 -10.41
C GLY A 347 -42.77 12.21 -9.19
N PRO A 348 -42.13 11.04 -9.39
CA PRO A 348 -41.47 10.31 -8.32
C PRO A 348 -40.32 11.12 -7.70
N ALA A 349 -40.06 10.87 -6.41
CA ALA A 349 -38.98 11.51 -5.68
C ALA A 349 -37.71 10.66 -5.69
N THR A 350 -36.54 11.31 -5.64
CA THR A 350 -35.26 10.68 -5.26
C THR A 350 -34.87 11.18 -3.88
N THR A 351 -34.45 10.28 -3.00
CA THR A 351 -34.04 10.60 -1.61
C THR A 351 -32.52 10.68 -1.49
N SER A 352 -32.03 11.63 -0.70
CA SER A 352 -30.63 11.72 -0.28
C SER A 352 -30.22 10.51 0.57
N THR A 353 -28.90 10.35 0.78
CA THR A 353 -28.39 9.64 1.96
C THR A 353 -28.82 10.33 3.26
N GLU A 354 -28.67 9.66 4.40
CA GLU A 354 -28.85 10.29 5.71
C GLU A 354 -27.81 11.40 5.95
N VAL A 355 -28.25 12.48 6.60
CA VAL A 355 -27.45 13.64 6.97
C VAL A 355 -27.77 14.02 8.41
N THR A 356 -26.79 13.91 9.30
CA THR A 356 -26.87 14.45 10.67
C THR A 356 -26.46 15.92 10.66
N LEU A 357 -27.28 16.77 11.27
CA LEU A 357 -26.94 18.18 11.52
C LEU A 357 -25.85 18.32 12.59
N PRO A 358 -25.17 19.48 12.69
CA PRO A 358 -24.23 19.73 13.76
C PRO A 358 -24.93 19.77 15.12
N ASP A 359 -24.23 19.39 16.18
CA ASP A 359 -24.67 19.32 17.57
C ASP A 359 -23.65 19.98 18.50
N ILE A 360 -23.91 20.03 19.81
CA ILE A 360 -22.90 20.37 20.82
C ILE A 360 -21.74 19.34 20.81
N PRO A 361 -20.51 19.71 21.21
CA PRO A 361 -19.42 18.77 21.28
C PRO A 361 -19.63 17.78 22.43
N SER A 362 -18.95 16.63 22.39
CA SER A 362 -18.87 15.75 23.56
C SER A 362 -18.08 16.42 24.69
N ALA A 363 -18.07 15.81 25.88
CA ALA A 363 -17.13 16.22 26.92
C ALA A 363 -15.68 16.13 26.40
N PRO A 364 -14.78 17.04 26.83
CA PRO A 364 -13.34 16.82 26.73
C PRO A 364 -12.95 15.52 27.45
N VAL A 365 -11.94 14.83 26.96
CA VAL A 365 -11.54 13.50 27.47
C VAL A 365 -10.28 13.65 28.33
N ASN A 366 -10.17 12.81 29.37
CA ASN A 366 -8.99 12.74 30.23
C ASN A 366 -8.52 14.11 30.78
N LEU A 367 -9.43 14.94 31.31
CA LEU A 367 -9.02 16.13 32.08
C LEU A 367 -8.24 15.69 33.32
N THR A 368 -6.93 15.73 33.20
CA THR A 368 -5.99 15.50 34.29
C THR A 368 -5.42 16.84 34.76
N GLY A 369 -4.79 16.82 35.94
CA GLY A 369 -4.07 17.97 36.41
C GLY A 369 -3.03 17.58 37.43
N VAL A 370 -1.86 18.21 37.34
CA VAL A 370 -0.73 17.92 38.22
C VAL A 370 -0.15 19.22 38.75
N PHE A 371 0.03 19.28 40.06
CA PHE A 371 0.73 20.38 40.71
C PHE A 371 2.24 20.22 40.57
N SER A 372 2.90 21.18 39.93
CA SER A 372 4.36 21.24 39.80
C SER A 372 4.82 22.71 39.86
N GLN A 373 6.00 22.97 40.43
CA GLN A 373 6.64 24.30 40.37
C GLN A 373 5.73 25.51 40.75
N GLY A 374 4.78 25.34 41.68
CA GLY A 374 3.85 26.41 42.10
C GLY A 374 2.64 26.66 41.19
N ARG A 375 2.40 25.80 40.19
CA ARG A 375 1.23 25.83 39.28
C ARG A 375 0.54 24.48 39.23
N VAL A 376 -0.74 24.45 38.86
CA VAL A 376 -1.37 23.25 38.31
C VAL A 376 -1.30 23.34 36.78
N GLU A 377 -0.66 22.37 36.15
CA GLU A 377 -0.84 22.11 34.72
C GLU A 377 -2.06 21.21 34.56
N LEU A 378 -3.08 21.71 33.88
CA LEU A 378 -4.21 20.92 33.42
C LEU A 378 -3.94 20.49 31.98
N ASP A 379 -4.16 19.20 31.69
CA ASP A 379 -4.05 18.63 30.36
C ASP A 379 -5.33 17.84 30.05
N TRP A 380 -5.80 17.92 28.80
CA TRP A 380 -6.98 17.21 28.33
C TRP A 380 -6.85 16.87 26.85
N LEU A 381 -7.51 15.79 26.45
CA LEU A 381 -7.73 15.50 25.04
C LEU A 381 -8.98 16.24 24.54
N PRO A 382 -9.02 16.65 23.26
CA PRO A 382 -10.24 17.14 22.63
C PRO A 382 -11.43 16.17 22.80
N PRO A 383 -12.67 16.69 22.72
CA PRO A 383 -13.87 15.87 22.55
C PRO A 383 -13.72 14.82 21.45
N VAL A 384 -14.18 13.58 21.72
CA VAL A 384 -14.24 12.49 20.71
C VAL A 384 -15.12 12.90 19.52
N SER A 385 -16.07 13.80 19.75
CA SER A 385 -16.83 14.46 18.69
C SER A 385 -16.89 15.96 18.96
N ASP A 386 -16.52 16.76 17.95
CA ASP A 386 -16.77 18.20 17.91
C ASP A 386 -18.26 18.52 17.68
N GLY A 387 -19.12 17.51 17.51
CA GLY A 387 -20.51 17.69 17.13
C GLY A 387 -20.71 18.00 15.64
N ARG A 388 -19.73 17.74 14.77
CA ARG A 388 -19.72 18.17 13.34
C ARG A 388 -19.78 19.70 13.16
N SER A 389 -19.26 20.43 14.13
CA SER A 389 -19.09 21.88 14.10
C SER A 389 -17.81 22.21 14.85
N ALA A 390 -16.83 22.75 14.15
CA ALA A 390 -15.53 23.11 14.71
C ALA A 390 -15.64 23.82 16.07
N LEU A 391 -14.80 23.40 17.01
CA LEU A 391 -14.73 23.99 18.34
C LEU A 391 -14.38 25.48 18.25
N THR A 392 -14.96 26.27 19.15
CA THR A 392 -14.67 27.70 19.33
C THR A 392 -13.79 27.97 20.55
N GLY A 393 -13.63 26.97 21.43
CA GLY A 393 -12.77 27.01 22.61
C GLY A 393 -13.24 26.06 23.71
N TYR A 394 -12.72 26.26 24.91
CA TYR A 394 -13.19 25.60 26.12
C TYR A 394 -13.54 26.63 27.20
N LYS A 395 -14.38 26.23 28.16
CA LYS A 395 -14.62 26.98 29.39
C LYS A 395 -14.22 26.11 30.59
N LEU A 396 -13.30 26.64 31.38
CA LEU A 396 -12.74 26.03 32.59
C LEU A 396 -13.33 26.73 33.82
N THR A 397 -13.66 25.97 34.86
CA THR A 397 -14.02 26.49 36.19
C THR A 397 -13.21 25.76 37.28
N SER A 398 -13.15 26.35 38.48
CA SER A 398 -12.32 25.84 39.59
C SER A 398 -13.06 25.88 40.92
N SER A 399 -12.75 24.91 41.80
CA SER A 399 -13.30 24.78 43.15
C SER A 399 -12.15 24.51 44.12
N PRO A 400 -12.11 25.12 45.34
CA PRO A 400 -13.15 25.94 45.96
C PRO A 400 -13.20 27.42 45.51
N ALA A 401 -12.30 27.87 44.63
CA ALA A 401 -12.12 29.29 44.31
C ALA A 401 -13.23 29.93 43.44
N GLY A 402 -14.00 29.15 42.69
CA GLY A 402 -15.11 29.62 41.85
C GLY A 402 -14.71 30.38 40.58
N ALA A 403 -13.42 30.46 40.25
CA ALA A 403 -12.96 31.22 39.09
C ALA A 403 -13.25 30.49 37.76
N GLU A 404 -13.92 31.18 36.84
CA GLU A 404 -14.13 30.75 35.45
C GLU A 404 -13.07 31.35 34.51
N ARG A 405 -12.69 30.63 33.45
CA ARG A 405 -11.74 31.06 32.41
C ARG A 405 -12.11 30.45 31.06
N SER A 406 -12.28 31.28 30.04
CA SER A 406 -12.34 30.81 28.64
C SER A 406 -10.94 30.52 28.11
N LEU A 407 -10.81 29.48 27.28
CA LEU A 407 -9.57 28.98 26.70
C LEU A 407 -9.71 28.82 25.17
N PRO A 408 -8.63 29.00 24.39
CA PRO A 408 -8.62 28.70 22.95
C PRO A 408 -8.80 27.20 22.69
N THR A 409 -9.00 26.83 21.41
CA THR A 409 -9.08 25.43 20.98
C THR A 409 -7.75 24.68 21.08
N THR A 410 -6.63 25.39 20.92
CA THR A 410 -5.27 24.86 21.08
C THR A 410 -4.36 25.87 21.81
N PRO A 411 -3.33 25.40 22.54
CA PRO A 411 -3.07 24.00 22.89
C PRO A 411 -4.07 23.50 23.94
N THR A 412 -4.24 22.18 24.08
CA THR A 412 -5.14 21.56 25.07
C THR A 412 -4.47 21.32 26.44
N VAL A 413 -3.52 22.18 26.78
CA VAL A 413 -2.86 22.24 28.09
C VAL A 413 -2.93 23.68 28.60
N VAL A 414 -3.21 23.87 29.90
CA VAL A 414 -3.20 25.20 30.53
C VAL A 414 -2.54 25.19 31.90
N SER A 415 -1.62 26.13 32.11
CA SER A 415 -1.08 26.45 33.42
C SER A 415 -2.02 27.36 34.22
N ILE A 416 -2.32 26.94 35.45
CA ILE A 416 -3.07 27.67 36.47
C ILE A 416 -2.13 28.03 37.61
N THR A 417 -1.88 29.33 37.79
CA THR A 417 -1.00 29.91 38.82
C THR A 417 -1.80 30.60 39.92
N GLY A 418 -1.15 30.96 41.03
CA GLY A 418 -1.78 31.72 42.12
C GLY A 418 -2.68 30.89 43.05
N LEU A 419 -2.55 29.56 43.00
CA LEU A 419 -3.22 28.62 43.90
C LEU A 419 -2.50 28.61 45.26
N ALA A 420 -3.25 28.54 46.36
CA ALA A 420 -2.67 28.43 47.70
C ALA A 420 -2.09 27.04 47.93
N LEU A 421 -0.91 26.94 48.56
CA LEU A 421 -0.26 25.67 48.91
C LEU A 421 -1.05 24.88 49.97
N ASP A 422 -0.88 23.56 50.00
CA ASP A 422 -1.61 22.62 50.88
C ASP A 422 -3.16 22.66 50.78
N VAL A 423 -3.72 23.22 49.70
CA VAL A 423 -5.16 23.21 49.39
C VAL A 423 -5.44 22.21 48.27
N SER A 424 -6.56 21.50 48.36
CA SER A 424 -7.03 20.62 47.28
C SER A 424 -7.99 21.35 46.35
N TYR A 425 -7.72 21.33 45.05
CA TYR A 425 -8.52 21.97 44.02
C TYR A 425 -9.13 20.96 43.04
N THR A 426 -10.38 21.17 42.64
CA THR A 426 -11.03 20.44 41.55
C THR A 426 -11.32 21.41 40.40
N PHE A 427 -11.08 20.97 39.17
CA PHE A 427 -11.28 21.75 37.95
C PHE A 427 -12.34 21.08 37.09
N THR A 428 -13.18 21.88 36.41
CA THR A 428 -14.26 21.39 35.55
C THR A 428 -14.18 22.09 34.20
N LEU A 429 -14.21 21.33 33.11
CA LEU A 429 -14.02 21.81 31.74
C LEU A 429 -15.19 21.39 30.85
N VAL A 430 -15.71 22.33 30.07
CA VAL A 430 -16.62 22.07 28.94
C VAL A 430 -15.97 22.50 27.63
N ALA A 431 -16.18 21.73 26.57
CA ALA A 431 -15.88 22.16 25.21
C ALA A 431 -17.02 23.04 24.66
N VAL A 432 -16.72 23.96 23.76
CA VAL A 432 -17.70 24.88 23.18
C VAL A 432 -17.53 24.92 21.67
N ASN A 433 -18.64 24.87 20.92
CA ASN A 433 -18.67 25.09 19.48
C ASN A 433 -19.80 26.09 19.10
N ALA A 434 -20.05 26.25 17.80
CA ALA A 434 -21.10 27.15 17.29
C ALA A 434 -22.55 26.71 17.61
N VAL A 435 -22.76 25.53 18.19
CA VAL A 435 -24.06 25.07 18.73
C VAL A 435 -24.22 25.44 20.21
N GLY A 436 -23.16 25.29 21.02
CA GLY A 436 -23.17 25.63 22.44
C GLY A 436 -22.06 24.95 23.26
N GLU A 437 -22.22 24.99 24.59
CA GLU A 437 -21.37 24.25 25.54
C GLU A 437 -21.77 22.76 25.54
N GLY A 438 -20.78 21.87 25.46
CA GLY A 438 -20.93 20.42 25.62
C GLY A 438 -21.00 19.98 27.09
N PRO A 439 -21.15 18.67 27.36
CA PRO A 439 -21.11 18.12 28.72
C PRO A 439 -19.77 18.38 29.42
N SER A 440 -19.80 18.52 30.75
CA SER A 440 -18.61 18.83 31.56
C SER A 440 -17.85 17.58 31.99
N VAL A 441 -16.52 17.62 31.89
CA VAL A 441 -15.60 16.72 32.60
C VAL A 441 -15.00 17.43 33.82
N SER A 442 -14.68 16.69 34.88
CA SER A 442 -14.00 17.23 36.08
C SER A 442 -12.74 16.44 36.41
N SER A 443 -11.72 17.13 36.89
CA SER A 443 -10.48 16.52 37.38
C SER A 443 -10.71 15.78 38.70
N ALA A 444 -9.78 14.89 39.06
CA ALA A 444 -9.62 14.52 40.47
C ALA A 444 -9.28 15.75 41.34
N PRO A 445 -9.47 15.71 42.67
CA PRO A 445 -8.97 16.74 43.58
C PRO A 445 -7.44 16.74 43.62
N ILE A 446 -6.82 17.86 43.28
CA ILE A 446 -5.37 18.05 43.17
C ILE A 446 -4.86 18.79 44.40
N LEU A 447 -4.09 18.13 45.26
CA LEU A 447 -3.42 18.76 46.39
C LEU A 447 -2.22 19.58 45.90
N THR A 448 -2.14 20.85 46.27
CA THR A 448 -1.01 21.74 45.94
C THR A 448 0.17 21.54 46.90
N ARG A 449 0.70 20.31 46.92
CA ARG A 449 1.91 19.91 47.64
C ARG A 449 2.90 19.25 46.67
N PRO A 450 4.21 19.53 46.71
CA PRO A 450 5.17 18.92 45.80
C PRO A 450 5.26 17.39 45.96
N GLN A 451 5.02 16.67 44.87
CA GLN A 451 5.21 15.22 44.75
C GLN A 451 6.56 14.92 44.05
N PRO A 452 7.03 13.66 44.01
CA PRO A 452 8.24 13.30 43.27
C PRO A 452 8.09 13.60 41.77
N LYS A 453 9.21 13.77 41.07
CA LYS A 453 9.23 13.73 39.60
C LYS A 453 8.81 12.33 39.11
N ALA A 454 8.47 12.24 37.82
CA ALA A 454 8.32 10.96 37.17
C ALA A 454 9.65 10.16 37.21
N PRO A 455 9.60 8.83 37.37
CA PRO A 455 10.73 7.96 37.01
C PRO A 455 11.07 8.15 35.52
N THR A 456 12.36 8.21 35.22
CA THR A 456 12.91 8.34 33.85
C THR A 456 13.52 7.02 33.40
N ASP A 457 13.83 6.88 32.11
CA ASP A 457 14.46 5.68 31.52
C ASP A 457 13.74 4.39 31.94
N VAL A 458 12.44 4.31 31.64
CA VAL A 458 11.67 3.10 31.90
C VAL A 458 11.87 2.14 30.73
N ARG A 459 12.44 0.97 31.03
CA ARG A 459 12.67 -0.12 30.07
C ARG A 459 11.78 -1.31 30.43
N VAL A 460 11.27 -2.00 29.42
CA VAL A 460 10.28 -3.07 29.57
C VAL A 460 10.66 -4.22 28.64
N THR A 461 10.72 -5.45 29.19
CA THR A 461 11.22 -6.63 28.46
C THR A 461 10.30 -7.83 28.70
N SER A 462 9.95 -8.57 27.63
CA SER A 462 9.27 -9.86 27.75
C SER A 462 10.22 -10.91 28.32
N THR A 463 9.74 -11.72 29.25
CA THR A 463 10.46 -12.89 29.80
C THR A 463 9.51 -14.07 29.97
N VAL A 464 10.06 -15.28 30.13
CA VAL A 464 9.28 -16.50 30.34
C VAL A 464 8.41 -16.46 31.62
N ASP A 465 8.78 -15.64 32.61
CA ASP A 465 8.04 -15.44 33.87
C ASP A 465 7.00 -14.30 33.82
N GLY A 466 6.99 -13.48 32.76
CA GLY A 466 6.11 -12.31 32.63
C GLY A 466 6.82 -11.12 31.96
N VAL A 467 6.55 -9.90 32.44
CA VAL A 467 7.19 -8.70 31.88
C VAL A 467 8.01 -7.98 32.95
N VAL A 468 9.32 -7.86 32.73
CA VAL A 468 10.23 -7.13 33.61
C VAL A 468 10.19 -5.64 33.26
N VAL A 469 10.20 -4.79 34.29
CA VAL A 469 10.22 -3.32 34.16
C VAL A 469 11.36 -2.77 35.02
N ARG A 470 12.22 -1.93 34.43
CA ARG A 470 13.35 -1.23 35.08
C ARG A 470 13.18 0.29 34.95
N TRP A 471 13.74 1.09 35.85
CA TRP A 471 13.65 2.56 35.81
C TRP A 471 14.75 3.29 36.61
N ASN A 472 15.07 4.53 36.23
CA ASN A 472 15.99 5.39 36.99
C ASN A 472 15.33 6.10 38.18
N GLN A 473 16.12 6.41 39.21
CA GLN A 473 15.63 6.92 40.51
C GLN A 473 14.94 8.29 40.37
N ALA A 474 13.69 8.37 40.84
CA ALA A 474 12.90 9.60 40.74
C ALA A 474 13.37 10.68 41.72
N THR A 475 13.61 11.90 41.23
CA THR A 475 14.01 13.03 42.08
C THR A 475 12.84 13.54 42.92
N ALA A 476 13.06 13.72 44.23
CA ALA A 476 12.11 14.34 45.16
C ALA A 476 12.70 15.63 45.78
N PRO A 477 11.88 16.59 46.23
CA PRO A 477 12.35 17.78 46.95
C PRO A 477 12.99 17.45 48.29
N GLU A 478 13.92 18.30 48.76
CA GLU A 478 14.54 18.15 50.08
C GLU A 478 13.50 18.06 51.20
N GLY A 479 13.56 16.98 51.98
CA GLY A 479 12.71 16.76 53.15
C GLY A 479 11.54 15.79 52.98
N ASP A 480 11.20 15.35 51.75
CA ASP A 480 10.13 14.36 51.51
C ASP A 480 10.53 13.32 50.43
N PRO A 481 11.38 12.33 50.80
CA PRO A 481 11.99 11.38 49.86
C PRO A 481 11.02 10.33 49.30
N VAL A 482 11.40 9.66 48.21
CA VAL A 482 10.63 8.55 47.63
C VAL A 482 10.57 7.37 48.60
N THR A 483 9.37 6.86 48.87
CA THR A 483 9.10 5.76 49.80
C THR A 483 8.75 4.44 49.12
N GLU A 484 8.10 4.51 47.94
CA GLU A 484 7.74 3.35 47.11
C GLU A 484 7.69 3.76 45.63
N TYR A 485 7.78 2.75 44.75
CA TYR A 485 7.32 2.82 43.36
C TYR A 485 6.16 1.84 43.16
N LEU A 486 5.16 2.22 42.37
CA LEU A 486 4.17 1.30 41.80
C LEU A 486 4.42 1.13 40.30
N VAL A 487 4.49 -0.12 39.84
CA VAL A 487 4.43 -0.49 38.43
C VAL A 487 3.03 -0.99 38.09
N THR A 488 2.47 -0.50 36.98
CA THR A 488 1.18 -0.95 36.43
C THR A 488 1.30 -1.27 34.94
N ALA A 489 0.58 -2.30 34.50
CA ALA A 489 0.29 -2.58 33.10
C ALA A 489 -1.20 -2.35 32.80
N SER A 490 -1.55 -2.17 31.53
CA SER A 490 -2.94 -2.18 31.08
C SER A 490 -3.05 -2.40 29.56
N PRO A 491 -3.93 -3.27 29.04
CA PRO A 491 -4.82 -4.18 29.77
C PRO A 491 -4.06 -5.39 30.36
N GLY A 492 -4.57 -5.94 31.46
CA GLY A 492 -3.95 -7.08 32.16
C GLY A 492 -2.76 -6.72 33.05
N GLY A 493 -2.10 -7.74 33.60
CA GLY A 493 -0.98 -7.61 34.53
C GLY A 493 -1.39 -7.33 35.99
N VAL A 494 -0.68 -7.94 36.93
CA VAL A 494 -0.83 -7.69 38.38
C VAL A 494 0.01 -6.46 38.77
N PRO A 495 -0.56 -5.40 39.36
CA PRO A 495 0.22 -4.24 39.80
C PRO A 495 1.23 -4.59 40.90
N VAL A 496 2.48 -4.13 40.75
CA VAL A 496 3.59 -4.47 41.66
C VAL A 496 4.10 -3.22 42.36
N THR A 497 4.15 -3.25 43.70
CA THR A 497 4.71 -2.16 44.52
C THR A 497 6.06 -2.58 45.10
N VAL A 498 7.08 -1.75 44.94
CA VAL A 498 8.43 -1.96 45.50
C VAL A 498 8.88 -0.75 46.33
N ALA A 499 9.92 -0.90 47.14
CA ALA A 499 10.42 0.16 48.01
C ALA A 499 11.12 1.29 47.21
N GLY A 500 11.26 2.48 47.81
CA GLY A 500 11.81 3.68 47.15
C GLY A 500 13.30 3.62 46.77
N ASP A 501 14.00 2.59 47.20
CA ASP A 501 15.37 2.20 46.86
C ASP A 501 15.45 1.09 45.78
N THR A 502 14.30 0.51 45.41
CA THR A 502 14.20 -0.59 44.44
C THR A 502 13.80 -0.05 43.06
N LEU A 503 14.55 -0.42 42.02
CA LEU A 503 14.46 0.16 40.66
C LEU A 503 14.04 -0.85 39.58
N VAL A 504 13.47 -1.99 39.98
CA VAL A 504 13.02 -3.08 39.10
C VAL A 504 11.78 -3.79 39.68
N ALA A 505 10.89 -4.27 38.81
CA ALA A 505 9.76 -5.14 39.19
C ALA A 505 9.30 -6.03 38.02
N THR A 506 8.80 -7.24 38.32
CA THR A 506 8.27 -8.18 37.32
C THR A 506 6.74 -8.24 37.39
N VAL A 507 6.07 -7.79 36.33
CA VAL A 507 4.61 -7.80 36.17
C VAL A 507 4.17 -9.14 35.58
N THR A 508 3.43 -9.92 36.37
CA THR A 508 2.92 -11.25 35.97
C THR A 508 1.43 -11.18 35.61
N GLY A 509 0.90 -12.22 34.95
CA GLY A 509 -0.53 -12.31 34.60
C GLY A 509 -0.94 -11.50 33.35
N LEU A 510 -0.04 -11.38 32.37
CA LEU A 510 -0.32 -10.91 31.01
C LEU A 510 -0.36 -12.13 30.07
N PRO A 511 -1.38 -12.28 29.21
CA PRO A 511 -1.38 -13.30 28.15
C PRO A 511 -0.40 -12.96 27.00
N SER A 512 0.11 -13.96 26.28
CA SER A 512 0.88 -13.73 25.04
C SER A 512 0.09 -12.93 24.00
N GLY A 513 0.80 -12.18 23.15
CA GLY A 513 0.28 -11.26 22.14
C GLY A 513 -0.32 -9.96 22.69
N THR A 514 -0.43 -9.79 24.02
CA THR A 514 -1.10 -8.65 24.65
C THR A 514 -0.23 -7.39 24.58
N GLN A 515 -0.62 -6.42 23.77
CA GLN A 515 -0.03 -5.08 23.82
C GLN A 515 -0.53 -4.35 25.07
N ALA A 516 0.37 -4.15 26.03
CA ALA A 516 0.09 -3.50 27.30
C ALA A 516 0.93 -2.24 27.48
N ARG A 517 0.33 -1.22 28.08
CA ARG A 517 0.99 0.04 28.42
C ARG A 517 1.46 -0.01 29.87
N PHE A 518 2.76 0.12 30.06
CA PHE A 518 3.44 0.11 31.35
C PHE A 518 3.70 1.53 31.85
N HIS A 519 3.55 1.72 33.16
CA HIS A 519 4.00 2.94 33.83
C HIS A 519 4.64 2.61 35.17
N VAL A 520 5.68 3.37 35.53
CA VAL A 520 6.25 3.40 36.88
C VAL A 520 5.85 4.70 37.56
N THR A 521 5.39 4.66 38.81
CA THR A 521 4.97 5.86 39.56
C THR A 521 5.63 5.92 40.93
N ALA A 522 6.51 6.91 41.14
CA ALA A 522 7.14 7.20 42.43
C ALA A 522 6.16 7.82 43.43
N ARG A 523 6.37 7.60 44.74
CA ARG A 523 5.55 8.16 45.84
C ARG A 523 6.40 8.72 46.98
N ASN A 524 5.96 9.81 47.59
CA ASN A 524 6.45 10.30 48.90
C ASN A 524 5.26 10.63 49.84
N SER A 525 5.46 11.42 50.91
CA SER A 525 4.38 11.78 51.84
C SER A 525 3.26 12.64 51.20
N ALA A 526 3.58 13.41 50.15
CA ALA A 526 2.62 14.16 49.34
C ALA A 526 1.81 13.28 48.37
N GLY A 527 2.09 11.98 48.29
CA GLY A 527 1.42 11.02 47.42
C GLY A 527 2.27 10.63 46.21
N ARG A 528 1.60 10.07 45.20
CA ARG A 528 2.24 9.61 43.95
C ARG A 528 2.44 10.77 42.99
N GLY A 529 3.65 10.89 42.45
CA GLY A 529 4.00 11.88 41.43
C GLY A 529 3.40 11.57 40.07
N ARG A 530 3.90 12.22 39.01
CA ARG A 530 3.57 11.79 37.64
C ARG A 530 4.06 10.36 37.44
N PRO A 531 3.28 9.50 36.75
CA PRO A 531 3.84 8.29 36.16
C PRO A 531 4.96 8.64 35.18
N SER A 532 5.79 7.65 34.87
CA SER A 532 6.75 7.70 33.76
C SER A 532 6.08 8.01 32.43
N ALA A 533 6.90 8.24 31.40
CA ALA A 533 6.45 8.05 30.03
C ALA A 533 5.82 6.64 29.88
N PRO A 534 4.72 6.50 29.12
CA PRO A 534 4.05 5.23 28.92
C PRO A 534 4.86 4.35 27.96
N VAL A 535 5.49 3.29 28.46
CA VAL A 535 6.14 2.30 27.59
C VAL A 535 5.06 1.35 27.08
N PHE A 536 4.87 1.30 25.77
CA PHE A 536 4.04 0.29 25.15
C PHE A 536 4.92 -0.94 24.89
N HIS A 537 4.60 -2.06 25.53
CA HIS A 537 5.26 -3.33 25.26
C HIS A 537 4.22 -4.34 24.79
N ARG A 538 4.49 -5.00 23.66
CA ARG A 538 3.73 -6.19 23.31
C ARG A 538 4.33 -7.33 24.11
N HIS A 539 3.59 -7.82 25.10
CA HIS A 539 3.92 -9.09 25.75
C HIS A 539 3.67 -10.22 24.75
N VAL A 540 4.60 -10.37 23.82
CA VAL A 540 4.88 -11.64 23.17
C VAL A 540 5.43 -12.54 24.27
N THR A 541 4.75 -13.67 24.49
CA THR A 541 5.46 -14.86 24.97
C THR A 541 6.05 -15.50 23.71
N PRO A 542 7.37 -15.67 23.62
CA PRO A 542 8.11 -16.15 22.44
C PRO A 542 7.57 -17.44 21.83
N LEU A 543 7.89 -17.71 20.56
CA LEU A 543 7.45 -18.92 19.85
C LEU A 543 8.53 -20.01 19.79
N ALA A 544 9.82 -19.66 19.82
CA ALA A 544 10.95 -20.58 20.02
C ALA A 544 10.95 -21.74 19.01
N CYS A 545 11.27 -21.46 17.74
CA CYS A 545 11.37 -22.51 16.72
C CYS A 545 12.51 -23.49 17.09
N GLU A 546 12.20 -24.67 17.64
CA GLU A 546 13.18 -25.71 18.02
C GLU A 546 13.96 -26.32 16.82
N THR A 547 13.61 -26.02 15.55
CA THR A 547 14.28 -26.51 14.31
C THR A 547 13.95 -25.74 12.99
N PRO A 548 14.51 -24.54 12.69
CA PRO A 548 14.60 -23.97 11.32
C PRO A 548 15.05 -24.95 10.16
N SER A 549 14.59 -24.85 8.89
CA SER A 549 15.12 -25.66 7.75
C SER A 549 14.84 -25.30 6.26
N PHE A 550 15.88 -25.14 5.40
CA PHE A 550 15.85 -24.44 4.09
C PHE A 550 15.19 -25.00 2.81
N ALA A 551 15.03 -24.10 1.81
CA ALA A 551 15.20 -24.39 0.35
C ALA A 551 15.76 -23.23 -0.56
N PRO A 552 16.40 -23.52 -1.73
CA PRO A 552 16.92 -22.56 -2.73
C PRO A 552 15.90 -22.15 -3.83
N ILE A 553 16.25 -21.14 -4.64
CA ILE A 553 15.33 -20.51 -5.61
C ILE A 553 15.96 -20.03 -6.97
N SER A 554 17.18 -19.45 -7.04
CA SER A 554 17.93 -19.08 -8.27
C SER A 554 19.48 -19.20 -8.15
N GLY A 555 20.25 -18.89 -9.21
CA GLY A 555 21.70 -19.16 -9.34
C GLY A 555 22.18 -18.99 -10.80
N HIS A 556 23.29 -18.29 -11.13
CA HIS A 556 23.55 -17.87 -12.54
C HIS A 556 25.04 -17.92 -13.04
N SER A 557 25.43 -17.17 -14.12
CA SER A 557 26.72 -17.33 -14.88
C SER A 557 27.41 -16.04 -15.46
N TYR A 558 28.74 -15.81 -15.25
CA TYR A 558 29.62 -14.96 -16.12
C TYR A 558 31.04 -15.49 -16.43
N GLY A 559 32.05 -15.32 -15.56
CA GLY A 559 33.46 -15.69 -15.87
C GLY A 559 34.62 -15.59 -14.83
N SER A 560 34.62 -14.76 -13.79
CA SER A 560 35.77 -14.56 -12.85
C SER A 560 35.45 -14.96 -11.41
N PRO A 561 36.43 -15.35 -10.57
CA PRO A 561 36.21 -15.60 -9.14
C PRO A 561 35.82 -14.32 -8.38
N LEU A 562 35.18 -14.51 -7.23
CA LEU A 562 35.03 -13.50 -6.19
C LEU A 562 36.19 -13.41 -5.19
N ASN A 563 36.06 -12.39 -4.36
CA ASN A 563 37.01 -11.82 -3.43
C ASN A 563 36.37 -11.23 -2.13
N PHE A 564 35.07 -10.88 -2.03
CA PHE A 564 34.40 -10.38 -0.78
C PHE A 564 32.86 -10.16 -0.93
N VAL A 565 32.08 -9.81 0.12
CA VAL A 565 30.63 -9.40 0.14
C VAL A 565 30.20 -8.68 1.48
N GLY A 566 28.99 -8.15 1.68
CA GLY A 566 28.57 -7.27 2.80
C GLY A 566 27.10 -6.81 2.68
N ALA A 567 26.46 -6.37 3.78
CA ALA A 567 25.00 -6.14 3.84
C ALA A 567 24.60 -4.76 4.28
N GLY A 568 23.37 -4.45 3.96
CA GLY A 568 22.73 -3.18 4.11
C GLY A 568 21.55 -3.18 3.16
N ASP A 569 21.06 -2.00 2.90
CA ASP A 569 19.80 -1.73 2.22
C ASP A 569 19.98 -1.23 0.73
N PHE A 570 20.24 -2.01 -0.32
CA PHE A 570 20.53 -1.53 -1.71
C PHE A 570 19.74 -1.99 -2.99
N THR A 571 18.60 -1.30 -3.26
CA THR A 571 17.80 -0.89 -4.47
C THR A 571 17.17 0.49 -4.42
N GLY A 572 16.12 0.69 -3.63
CA GLY A 572 15.24 1.84 -3.67
C GLY A 572 14.07 1.83 -2.70
N ASP A 573 14.08 0.92 -1.71
CA ASP A 573 12.85 0.29 -1.23
C ASP A 573 12.66 -0.39 0.15
N GLY A 574 13.70 -0.69 0.94
CA GLY A 574 13.73 -0.94 2.39
C GLY A 574 12.85 -2.03 2.96
N GLN A 575 12.75 -3.29 2.51
CA GLN A 575 13.47 -4.12 1.52
C GLN A 575 15.00 -3.94 1.47
N PRO A 576 15.88 -4.97 1.49
CA PRO A 576 17.36 -4.76 1.53
C PRO A 576 18.28 -5.49 0.49
N ASP A 577 19.62 -5.26 0.40
CA ASP A 577 20.50 -5.80 -0.69
C ASP A 577 22.04 -6.01 -0.44
N VAL A 578 22.79 -6.54 -1.45
CA VAL A 578 24.11 -7.20 -1.18
C VAL A 578 25.23 -6.96 -2.21
N VAL A 579 26.44 -6.74 -1.68
CA VAL A 579 27.72 -6.52 -2.40
C VAL A 579 28.36 -7.83 -2.81
N VAL A 580 29.20 -7.90 -3.87
CA VAL A 580 30.35 -8.83 -3.91
C VAL A 580 31.64 -8.24 -4.52
N GLY A 581 32.74 -8.34 -3.82
CA GLY A 581 34.07 -8.34 -4.41
C GLY A 581 34.24 -9.39 -5.49
N ALA A 582 34.41 -9.01 -6.75
CA ALA A 582 34.96 -9.87 -7.81
C ALA A 582 36.30 -9.36 -8.28
N THR A 583 37.06 -10.25 -8.93
CA THR A 583 38.28 -9.89 -9.64
C THR A 583 37.97 -8.78 -10.67
N TYR A 584 38.39 -7.55 -10.33
CA TYR A 584 38.08 -6.27 -10.98
C TYR A 584 36.61 -5.76 -10.97
N ARG A 585 35.64 -6.43 -10.33
CA ARG A 585 34.20 -6.14 -10.53
C ARG A 585 33.34 -6.29 -9.28
N VAL A 586 32.42 -5.37 -9.00
CA VAL A 586 31.63 -5.33 -7.75
C VAL A 586 30.32 -4.55 -7.98
N ALA A 587 29.29 -5.19 -8.51
CA ALA A 587 27.99 -4.71 -8.95
C ALA A 587 26.91 -4.43 -7.90
N VAL A 588 25.75 -5.10 -7.97
CA VAL A 588 24.79 -5.27 -6.88
C VAL A 588 23.81 -6.36 -7.24
N MET A 589 23.20 -6.93 -6.20
CA MET A 589 21.96 -7.66 -6.31
C MET A 589 20.90 -7.07 -5.36
N ALA A 590 19.63 -7.01 -5.77
CA ALA A 590 18.80 -5.78 -5.77
C ALA A 590 17.21 -5.95 -5.64
N ASN A 591 16.54 -5.76 -4.49
CA ASN A 591 15.42 -6.53 -3.91
C ASN A 591 13.96 -6.11 -4.09
N GLU A 592 13.13 -6.95 -4.71
CA GLU A 592 11.74 -6.64 -5.11
C GLU A 592 10.62 -7.46 -4.41
N GLY A 593 10.89 -8.20 -3.32
CA GLY A 593 9.91 -8.92 -2.49
C GLY A 593 9.12 -10.11 -3.10
N ARG A 594 8.44 -10.92 -2.28
CA ARG A 594 7.52 -12.01 -2.73
C ARG A 594 8.08 -12.93 -3.82
N ARG A 595 9.21 -13.50 -3.50
CA ARG A 595 9.89 -14.57 -4.22
C ARG A 595 10.51 -14.15 -5.54
N SER A 596 10.59 -12.85 -5.79
CA SER A 596 11.25 -12.30 -6.97
C SER A 596 11.54 -10.80 -6.83
N PHE A 597 12.41 -10.29 -7.69
CA PHE A 597 13.63 -9.66 -7.20
C PHE A 597 14.49 -9.28 -8.45
N SER A 598 15.42 -8.30 -8.48
CA SER A 598 16.45 -8.16 -9.54
C SER A 598 17.81 -7.64 -9.07
N ARG A 599 18.62 -7.05 -9.96
CA ARG A 599 20.08 -7.19 -9.91
C ARG A 599 20.75 -6.48 -11.12
N ARG A 600 21.84 -5.73 -10.91
CA ARG A 600 22.24 -4.60 -11.80
C ARG A 600 23.76 -4.70 -12.24
N GLU A 601 24.26 -4.17 -13.39
CA GLU A 601 25.73 -4.14 -13.80
C GLU A 601 26.32 -2.80 -14.44
N LEU A 602 27.38 -2.13 -13.89
CA LEU A 602 28.22 -0.86 -14.14
C LEU A 602 29.72 -0.48 -13.61
N SER A 603 30.89 -1.09 -13.99
CA SER A 603 32.33 -0.63 -13.94
C SER A 603 33.45 -1.66 -13.59
N ALA A 604 34.04 -2.31 -14.59
CA ALA A 604 35.29 -3.03 -14.34
C ALA A 604 36.41 -2.03 -13.95
N SER A 605 37.06 -2.23 -12.78
CA SER A 605 38.32 -1.55 -12.48
C SER A 605 39.37 -2.04 -13.47
N ALA A 606 40.09 -1.12 -14.11
CA ALA A 606 41.17 -1.49 -15.02
C ALA A 606 42.45 -1.93 -14.28
N GLN A 607 42.48 -1.83 -12.95
CA GLN A 607 43.69 -1.93 -12.14
C GLN A 607 43.41 -2.62 -10.79
N ALA A 608 44.38 -3.44 -10.36
CA ALA A 608 44.45 -4.24 -9.14
C ALA A 608 43.35 -5.31 -8.91
N THR A 609 43.79 -6.50 -8.47
CA THR A 609 42.94 -7.55 -7.88
C THR A 609 42.76 -7.27 -6.40
N PHE A 610 41.59 -7.59 -5.86
CA PHE A 610 41.38 -7.65 -4.42
C PHE A 610 42.16 -8.84 -3.84
N LEU A 611 42.36 -8.87 -2.52
CA LEU A 611 42.53 -10.18 -1.88
C LEU A 611 41.14 -10.70 -1.51
N ASP A 612 41.15 -11.98 -1.18
CA ASP A 612 40.01 -12.84 -0.83
C ASP A 612 39.53 -12.51 0.59
N LEU A 613 39.07 -11.27 0.76
CA LEU A 613 39.01 -10.57 2.02
C LEU A 613 37.94 -9.46 1.97
N PRO A 614 36.80 -9.66 2.66
CA PRO A 614 35.65 -8.82 2.95
C PRO A 614 35.69 -7.31 2.76
N PRO A 615 34.51 -6.68 2.87
CA PRO A 615 34.36 -5.27 2.98
C PRO A 615 33.89 -4.91 4.37
N VAL A 616 33.42 -3.69 4.43
CA VAL A 616 32.87 -3.03 5.59
C VAL A 616 31.67 -2.25 5.18
N VAL A 617 30.89 -1.84 6.17
CA VAL A 617 29.66 -1.11 6.03
C VAL A 617 29.43 -0.12 7.20
N ALA A 618 29.56 1.18 6.93
CA ALA A 618 28.55 2.23 7.17
C ALA A 618 28.59 3.18 5.93
N ASP A 619 28.13 4.45 5.81
CA ASP A 619 28.11 5.29 4.55
C ASP A 619 29.24 6.37 4.28
N PHE A 620 30.33 6.19 3.51
CA PHE A 620 31.77 6.76 3.71
C PHE A 620 31.61 8.17 4.09
N ASN A 621 30.89 8.78 3.20
CA ASN A 621 30.88 10.14 3.06
C ASN A 621 29.97 10.72 4.14
N LYS A 622 28.87 10.10 4.58
CA LYS A 622 27.79 10.75 5.35
C LYS A 622 26.95 11.58 4.41
N ASP A 623 26.67 10.96 3.30
CA ASP A 623 25.66 11.43 2.39
C ASP A 623 24.46 10.48 2.41
N GLY A 624 24.51 9.40 3.21
CA GLY A 624 23.62 8.96 4.31
C GLY A 624 23.24 7.46 4.43
N LYS A 625 23.69 6.53 3.56
CA LYS A 625 23.24 5.10 3.53
C LYS A 625 24.18 4.15 4.26
N LEU A 626 24.99 3.37 3.51
CA LEU A 626 26.11 2.52 3.91
C LEU A 626 26.98 2.14 2.68
N ASP A 627 28.20 1.59 2.80
CA ASP A 627 29.03 1.12 1.70
C ASP A 627 30.35 0.39 2.03
N VAL A 628 30.98 -0.19 1.00
CA VAL A 628 32.11 -1.14 0.93
C VAL A 628 33.50 -0.52 0.95
N ALA A 629 34.21 -0.91 2.00
CA ALA A 629 35.64 -1.11 1.92
C ALA A 629 36.04 -2.35 1.12
N ALA A 630 37.28 -2.48 0.63
CA ALA A 630 37.70 -3.67 -0.09
C ALA A 630 39.22 -3.81 -0.26
N ILE A 631 39.78 -4.83 0.34
CA ILE A 631 41.22 -5.02 0.41
C ILE A 631 41.90 -5.18 -0.97
N LEU A 632 43.10 -4.60 -1.17
CA LEU A 632 43.97 -4.87 -2.34
C LEU A 632 45.10 -5.87 -2.17
N PHE A 633 45.41 -6.49 -3.31
CA PHE A 633 46.50 -7.42 -3.52
C PHE A 633 47.85 -6.74 -3.78
N ALA A 634 48.91 -7.42 -3.33
CA ALA A 634 50.21 -6.84 -3.07
C ALA A 634 51.22 -6.67 -4.26
N ASP A 635 50.87 -5.96 -5.34
CA ASP A 635 51.79 -5.54 -6.44
C ASP A 635 52.76 -4.37 -6.10
N SER A 636 53.91 -4.68 -5.47
CA SER A 636 55.01 -3.78 -5.02
C SER A 636 54.74 -2.44 -4.25
N THR A 637 53.59 -1.78 -4.36
CA THR A 637 53.39 -0.34 -4.10
C THR A 637 52.22 0.01 -3.15
N HIS A 638 51.41 -0.92 -2.62
CA HIS A 638 49.99 -0.61 -2.28
C HIS A 638 49.26 -1.73 -1.16
N LYS A 639 50.08 -1.35 -0.01
CA LYS A 639 50.63 -2.01 1.32
C LYS A 639 50.15 -1.81 2.87
N GLY A 640 48.93 -1.46 3.27
CA GLY A 640 48.30 -0.60 4.39
C GLY A 640 47.67 0.92 4.24
N GLY A 641 46.63 1.62 3.52
CA GLY A 641 45.45 1.73 2.37
C GLY A 641 44.58 0.70 1.36
N PHE A 642 43.28 0.24 1.49
CA PHE A 642 42.32 -0.65 0.62
C PHE A 642 41.78 -0.15 -0.81
N VAL A 643 40.45 -0.33 -1.22
CA VAL A 643 39.51 0.04 -2.40
C VAL A 643 38.02 0.28 -1.97
N LEU A 644 37.03 0.95 -2.63
CA LEU A 644 36.89 1.74 -3.90
C LEU A 644 35.98 1.16 -5.03
N TYR A 645 34.65 1.12 -4.95
CA TYR A 645 33.83 1.22 -3.75
C TYR A 645 32.92 2.49 -3.40
N PRO A 646 32.46 3.49 -4.24
CA PRO A 646 31.81 4.76 -3.77
C PRO A 646 30.71 5.52 -4.59
N GLY A 647 29.50 5.78 -4.09
CA GLY A 647 28.47 6.25 -5.05
C GLY A 647 26.98 6.39 -4.71
N ASN A 648 26.13 5.77 -5.52
CA ASN A 648 25.18 6.55 -6.31
C ASN A 648 23.71 6.43 -5.96
N GLY A 649 23.24 5.35 -5.32
CA GLY A 649 22.09 5.48 -4.42
C GLY A 649 20.73 4.97 -4.83
N ASP A 650 20.60 4.36 -5.99
CA ASP A 650 19.43 3.56 -6.30
C ASP A 650 19.76 2.26 -7.07
N GLY A 651 21.01 1.90 -7.34
CA GLY A 651 21.30 1.05 -8.51
C GLY A 651 22.70 1.08 -9.05
N THR A 652 23.51 2.00 -8.54
CA THR A 652 24.85 2.27 -8.96
C THR A 652 25.57 3.12 -7.96
N PHE A 653 26.78 3.49 -8.38
CA PHE A 653 27.89 3.24 -7.54
C PHE A 653 29.16 4.15 -7.60
N LEU A 654 29.31 5.13 -8.46
CA LEU A 654 30.51 5.90 -8.83
C LEU A 654 32.02 5.34 -9.06
N ALA A 655 33.02 4.88 -8.23
CA ALA A 655 34.46 4.63 -8.73
C ALA A 655 35.59 3.72 -8.11
N PRO A 656 36.63 3.28 -8.89
CA PRO A 656 37.91 2.73 -8.43
C PRO A 656 39.16 3.61 -8.69
N ILE A 657 40.08 3.72 -7.74
CA ILE A 657 40.86 4.91 -7.49
C ILE A 657 42.33 4.56 -6.99
N THR A 658 43.10 5.35 -6.18
CA THR A 658 44.62 5.27 -6.00
C THR A 658 45.32 6.13 -4.86
N THR A 659 45.77 5.58 -3.71
CA THR A 659 46.72 6.07 -2.65
C THR A 659 47.38 4.99 -1.72
N ASN A 660 48.42 5.37 -0.98
CA ASN A 660 49.55 4.52 -0.59
C ASN A 660 50.31 5.07 0.62
N THR A 661 49.51 5.52 1.57
CA THR A 661 49.67 5.47 3.02
C THR A 661 51.04 5.58 3.70
N ALA A 662 51.33 4.62 4.59
CA ALA A 662 51.99 4.88 5.84
C ALA A 662 52.74 3.71 6.48
N LEU A 663 52.47 2.45 6.10
CA LEU A 663 52.83 1.30 6.93
C LEU A 663 53.16 0.02 6.10
N ASN A 664 54.42 -0.42 6.03
CA ASN A 664 54.96 -1.36 5.02
C ASN A 664 54.76 -2.88 5.29
N THR A 665 53.51 -3.31 5.47
CA THR A 665 53.08 -4.72 5.29
C THR A 665 51.55 -4.76 5.13
N THR A 666 51.09 -5.62 4.21
CA THR A 666 50.01 -5.36 3.23
C THR A 666 48.54 -5.32 3.67
N LEU A 667 47.71 -6.35 3.37
CA LEU A 667 46.29 -6.51 3.70
C LEU A 667 45.69 -7.88 3.94
N ASN A 668 44.64 -7.86 4.79
CA ASN A 668 44.15 -8.97 5.59
C ASN A 668 42.78 -8.77 6.33
N CYS A 669 42.42 -7.76 7.17
CA CYS A 669 41.11 -7.72 7.92
C CYS A 669 40.09 -6.53 7.69
N MET A 670 38.81 -6.38 8.19
CA MET A 670 37.73 -5.40 7.76
C MET A 670 36.48 -5.23 8.71
N ALA A 671 35.97 -4.09 9.27
CA ALA A 671 34.78 -4.04 10.22
C ALA A 671 33.56 -3.05 10.16
N SER A 672 32.69 -2.91 11.21
CA SER A 672 32.07 -1.62 11.66
C SER A 672 32.03 -1.41 13.23
N GLY A 673 31.76 -0.20 13.85
CA GLY A 673 31.90 0.31 15.30
C GLY A 673 32.70 1.66 15.71
N ASP A 674 32.28 2.81 16.36
CA ASP A 674 33.04 4.15 16.49
C ASP A 674 33.73 4.79 17.78
N PHE A 675 34.94 5.41 17.72
CA PHE A 675 35.92 5.51 18.86
C PHE A 675 36.53 6.81 19.57
N ASN A 676 36.04 8.07 19.56
CA ASN A 676 36.99 9.28 19.59
C ASN A 676 37.04 10.19 20.80
N SER A 677 35.90 10.66 21.27
CA SER A 677 34.65 10.71 20.50
C SER A 677 34.50 12.11 19.86
N ASP A 678 34.19 12.19 18.55
CA ASP A 678 34.06 13.49 17.84
C ASP A 678 32.85 13.60 16.94
N GLY A 679 32.52 12.53 16.23
CA GLY A 679 31.51 12.55 15.21
C GLY A 679 31.75 11.71 13.96
N THR A 680 32.69 10.74 13.87
CA THR A 680 32.73 9.83 12.70
C THR A 680 32.93 8.30 12.96
N PRO A 681 33.00 7.40 11.93
CA PRO A 681 33.49 5.99 11.99
C PRO A 681 35.00 5.56 11.73
N ASP A 682 35.36 4.23 11.95
CA ASP A 682 36.63 3.57 12.50
C ASP A 682 37.41 2.22 12.01
N VAL A 683 38.28 2.12 10.97
CA VAL A 683 38.70 0.85 10.23
C VAL A 683 39.45 -0.28 11.08
N LEU A 684 39.41 -0.59 12.37
CA LEU A 684 40.56 -1.14 13.22
C LEU A 684 41.32 -2.44 12.77
N ALA A 685 42.65 -2.74 12.86
CA ALA A 685 43.19 -4.10 12.40
C ALA A 685 44.19 -5.02 13.11
N HIS A 686 44.48 -6.11 12.41
CA HIS A 686 45.86 -6.50 12.19
C HIS A 686 46.29 -6.97 10.78
N THR A 687 47.58 -6.66 10.50
CA THR A 687 48.73 -7.28 9.79
C THR A 687 48.67 -8.71 9.20
N THR A 688 49.86 -9.16 8.85
CA THR A 688 50.45 -10.50 8.80
C THR A 688 51.97 -10.41 9.02
N GLY A 689 52.57 -9.26 9.24
CA GLY A 689 52.31 -8.51 10.46
C GLY A 689 52.54 -9.35 11.69
N ASN A 690 51.82 -8.96 12.73
CA ASN A 690 51.92 -9.27 14.16
C ASN A 690 51.59 -7.98 14.97
N GLN A 691 50.66 -7.06 14.63
CA GLN A 691 50.44 -5.78 15.37
C GLN A 691 49.01 -5.24 15.57
N ILE A 692 48.93 -4.05 16.19
CA ILE A 692 47.79 -3.14 16.37
C ILE A 692 48.40 -1.65 15.91
N VAL A 693 47.86 -0.88 14.83
CA VAL A 693 47.90 0.20 13.64
C VAL A 693 46.58 0.89 13.32
N LEU A 694 46.49 2.24 13.30
CA LEU A 694 45.35 2.89 12.66
C LEU A 694 45.42 4.38 12.38
N TYR A 695 44.48 4.96 11.60
CA TYR A 695 44.57 5.95 10.50
C TYR A 695 43.42 7.03 10.33
N ARG A 696 42.69 7.47 11.37
CA ARG A 696 41.43 8.27 11.29
C ARG A 696 40.67 8.58 9.98
N GLY A 697 39.37 8.22 9.90
CA GLY A 697 38.26 8.92 9.22
C GLY A 697 38.19 10.38 9.60
N LEU A 698 37.54 11.27 8.86
CA LEU A 698 37.43 12.69 9.22
C LEU A 698 36.45 13.42 8.27
N GLY A 699 35.31 12.86 7.89
CA GLY A 699 34.37 13.54 6.99
C GLY A 699 34.82 14.08 5.60
N ASN A 700 35.90 13.67 4.89
CA ASN A 700 36.05 13.90 3.40
C ASN A 700 36.63 12.76 2.53
N GLY A 701 37.73 12.16 2.99
CA GLY A 701 38.67 11.38 2.19
C GLY A 701 39.93 12.04 1.62
N SER A 702 41.11 11.75 2.17
CA SER A 702 41.95 10.67 1.64
C SER A 702 42.88 9.89 2.65
N PHE A 703 42.66 10.03 3.96
CA PHE A 703 43.03 9.32 5.22
C PHE A 703 44.18 9.70 6.20
N ALA A 704 44.04 9.56 7.55
CA ALA A 704 44.76 10.37 8.59
C ALA A 704 45.78 9.75 9.60
N SER A 705 47.05 10.22 9.63
CA SER A 705 48.22 9.86 10.50
C SER A 705 48.21 8.65 11.50
N PRO A 706 48.76 7.46 11.20
CA PRO A 706 48.45 6.30 12.01
C PRO A 706 49.48 5.98 13.12
N THR A 707 49.13 5.83 14.43
CA THR A 707 50.18 5.83 15.52
C THR A 707 49.99 5.15 16.94
N THR A 708 50.22 3.82 17.16
CA THR A 708 50.66 2.93 18.31
C THR A 708 49.58 1.90 19.09
N ILE A 709 49.26 1.89 20.47
CA ILE A 709 48.88 1.02 21.71
C ILE A 709 49.90 0.98 22.94
N VAL A 710 50.51 -0.03 23.63
CA VAL A 710 50.63 -1.52 23.96
C VAL A 710 51.56 -2.59 23.27
N SER A 711 51.32 -3.93 23.34
CA SER A 711 51.98 -5.04 22.54
C SER A 711 51.60 -6.52 22.86
N SER A 712 51.53 -7.48 21.87
CA SER A 712 51.69 -8.99 21.97
C SER A 712 51.18 -9.80 20.74
N SER A 713 51.24 -11.14 20.68
CA SER A 713 50.52 -11.98 19.67
C SER A 713 48.97 -11.85 19.74
N GLY A 714 48.28 -12.01 18.60
CA GLY A 714 46.84 -11.76 18.39
C GLY A 714 46.18 -12.34 17.10
N TYR A 715 44.85 -12.41 17.06
CA TYR A 715 43.86 -12.70 16.01
C TYR A 715 42.84 -11.48 15.92
N CYS A 716 42.17 -11.11 14.81
CA CYS A 716 41.79 -9.69 14.46
C CYS A 716 40.72 -8.98 15.34
N PRO A 717 40.83 -8.63 16.64
CA PRO A 717 39.70 -7.92 17.31
C PRO A 717 38.33 -8.62 17.88
N ILE A 718 37.07 -8.04 18.06
CA ILE A 718 35.80 -8.24 18.95
C ILE A 718 34.83 -7.02 19.11
N VAL A 719 33.99 -6.76 18.09
CA VAL A 719 32.62 -6.21 17.98
C VAL A 719 31.68 -5.80 19.15
N ALA A 720 31.84 -6.10 20.44
CA ALA A 720 31.00 -5.43 21.48
C ALA A 720 31.85 -4.71 22.52
N ASP A 721 31.23 -3.81 23.29
CA ASP A 721 31.83 -3.40 24.55
C ASP A 721 31.35 -4.35 25.59
N PHE A 722 32.23 -4.84 26.44
CA PHE A 722 31.90 -5.97 27.27
C PHE A 722 31.51 -5.61 28.72
N ASN A 723 31.01 -4.42 29.12
CA ASN A 723 30.93 -4.13 30.59
C ASN A 723 29.88 -3.18 31.24
N ARG A 724 28.64 -3.06 30.75
CA ARG A 724 27.55 -2.08 31.12
C ARG A 724 27.98 -0.62 31.15
N ASP A 725 29.17 -0.28 30.65
CA ASP A 725 29.64 1.09 30.76
C ASP A 725 29.17 2.00 29.57
N GLY A 726 29.22 1.57 28.28
CA GLY A 726 28.80 2.36 27.07
C GLY A 726 29.89 2.81 26.06
N PHE A 727 30.95 2.06 25.77
CA PHE A 727 32.19 2.48 25.06
C PHE A 727 32.77 1.34 24.14
N LEU A 728 32.83 1.35 22.79
CA LEU A 728 33.66 0.33 22.05
C LEU A 728 35.15 0.07 22.40
N ASP A 729 35.74 -1.01 21.83
CA ASP A 729 36.33 -2.05 22.69
C ASP A 729 37.38 -3.08 22.08
N TYR A 730 38.74 -3.14 22.45
CA TYR A 730 39.97 -3.99 22.06
C TYR A 730 40.43 -5.39 22.63
N ALA A 731 40.78 -6.46 21.85
CA ALA A 731 41.48 -7.73 22.15
C ALA A 731 41.85 -8.62 20.92
N ARG A 732 41.57 -9.97 20.94
CA ARG A 732 41.89 -11.05 19.95
C ARG A 732 41.61 -12.53 20.35
N ILE A 733 42.15 -13.57 19.67
CA ILE A 733 42.80 -14.83 20.20
C ILE A 733 44.32 -14.57 20.23
N ASP A 734 45.18 -15.36 20.89
CA ASP A 734 46.65 -15.12 21.01
C ASP A 734 47.45 -16.40 20.69
N GLY A 735 46.98 -17.12 19.64
CA GLY A 735 47.24 -18.50 19.19
C GLY A 735 48.23 -19.35 19.98
N ALA A 736 49.50 -18.97 19.99
CA ALA A 736 50.54 -19.66 20.74
C ALA A 736 50.25 -19.95 22.25
N ASN A 737 49.37 -19.20 22.91
CA ASN A 737 49.35 -19.11 24.39
C ASN A 737 48.11 -19.64 25.15
N ASN A 738 47.05 -20.14 24.51
CA ASN A 738 45.82 -20.65 25.17
C ASN A 738 45.23 -19.75 26.31
N ARG A 739 45.28 -18.43 26.09
CA ARG A 739 44.88 -17.27 26.94
C ARG A 739 44.67 -16.02 26.04
N ILE A 740 44.22 -14.82 26.48
CA ILE A 740 44.19 -13.68 25.53
C ILE A 740 44.23 -12.21 26.08
N VAL A 741 44.10 -11.11 25.29
CA VAL A 741 44.56 -9.73 25.64
C VAL A 741 43.58 -8.53 25.35
N GLN A 742 42.68 -8.03 26.24
CA GLN A 742 41.43 -7.20 26.00
C GLN A 742 41.48 -5.73 26.34
N ALA A 743 40.44 -5.00 26.82
CA ALA A 743 40.60 -3.80 27.68
C ALA A 743 39.49 -3.04 28.53
N ASN A 744 38.25 -2.69 28.14
CA ASN A 744 37.06 -2.05 28.80
C ASN A 744 36.94 -0.52 28.68
N GLY A 745 36.63 -0.06 27.46
CA GLY A 745 36.26 1.23 26.84
C GLY A 745 36.99 2.55 27.20
N THR A 746 37.54 3.36 26.29
CA THR A 746 38.25 4.66 26.61
C THR A 746 37.92 5.77 25.66
N GLY A 747 37.80 5.39 24.38
CA GLY A 747 37.57 6.09 23.13
C GLY A 747 37.77 7.56 23.09
N THR A 748 38.82 8.04 23.75
CA THR A 748 39.30 9.42 23.84
C THR A 748 40.61 9.56 23.05
N GLY A 749 40.90 8.46 22.30
CA GLY A 749 42.90 6.64 21.45
C GLY A 749 43.68 5.44 22.16
N THR A 750 43.22 4.67 23.18
CA THR A 750 44.10 3.87 24.07
C THR A 750 43.48 2.79 25.03
N PHE A 751 43.99 1.58 25.26
CA PHE A 751 43.10 0.47 25.74
C PHE A 751 43.15 0.42 27.36
N LYS A 752 43.29 -0.63 28.23
CA LYS A 752 43.40 -0.66 29.78
C LYS A 752 44.71 -1.06 30.49
N THR A 753 44.90 -2.32 30.89
CA THR A 753 46.19 -2.99 31.22
C THR A 753 45.99 -4.51 31.31
N PRO A 754 46.77 -5.36 30.60
CA PRO A 754 46.25 -6.61 30.07
C PRO A 754 46.12 -7.69 31.12
N SER A 755 44.90 -7.89 31.59
CA SER A 755 44.38 -9.22 31.94
C SER A 755 44.40 -10.17 30.73
N TYR A 756 44.33 -11.45 31.08
CA TYR A 756 44.25 -12.58 30.16
C TYR A 756 43.45 -13.71 30.81
N VAL A 757 42.24 -13.96 30.33
CA VAL A 757 41.39 -15.10 30.67
C VAL A 757 41.95 -16.38 30.01
N PRO A 758 41.81 -17.55 30.64
CA PRO A 758 42.31 -18.83 30.13
C PRO A 758 41.35 -19.49 29.14
N CYS A 759 41.90 -20.30 28.24
CA CYS A 759 41.13 -21.07 27.28
C CYS A 759 41.85 -22.41 26.96
N THR A 760 41.18 -23.56 27.07
CA THR A 760 41.79 -24.89 26.85
C THR A 760 41.47 -25.52 25.48
N THR A 761 42.50 -25.92 24.70
CA THR A 761 42.46 -26.33 23.27
C THR A 761 41.79 -25.27 22.43
N CYS A 762 42.56 -24.42 21.75
CA CYS A 762 42.27 -23.00 21.67
C CYS A 762 42.84 -22.22 20.45
N GLY A 763 42.57 -22.67 19.22
CA GLY A 763 42.57 -21.82 18.02
C GLY A 763 41.43 -22.01 16.98
N GLY A 764 40.42 -21.13 16.92
CA GLY A 764 39.26 -21.12 15.98
C GLY A 764 38.29 -20.00 16.40
N GLU A 765 37.11 -19.89 15.82
CA GLU A 765 36.53 -18.60 15.41
C GLU A 765 35.54 -17.92 16.43
N ALA A 766 35.03 -16.67 16.38
CA ALA A 766 34.25 -15.83 17.32
C ALA A 766 33.28 -14.67 16.84
N VAL A 767 32.10 -14.37 17.42
CA VAL A 767 31.43 -13.05 17.17
C VAL A 767 30.47 -12.49 18.25
N VAL A 768 29.79 -11.39 17.89
CA VAL A 768 28.86 -10.43 18.52
C VAL A 768 27.37 -10.82 18.72
N GLY A 769 26.97 -11.22 19.94
CA GLY A 769 25.56 -11.26 20.38
C GLY A 769 25.23 -11.57 21.86
N ASP A 770 24.27 -10.85 22.51
CA ASP A 770 23.55 -11.07 23.81
C ASP A 770 23.60 -12.52 24.33
N PHE A 771 24.67 -13.03 24.97
CA PHE A 771 24.70 -14.43 25.44
C PHE A 771 23.98 -14.76 26.78
N ASP A 772 22.99 -13.93 27.17
CA ASP A 772 22.23 -14.07 28.43
C ASP A 772 20.68 -13.85 28.39
N LYS A 773 20.05 -13.28 27.34
CA LYS A 773 18.64 -12.77 27.30
C LYS A 773 18.43 -11.70 28.36
N ASP A 774 19.18 -10.62 28.27
CA ASP A 774 18.94 -9.44 29.10
C ASP A 774 18.97 -8.08 28.39
N GLY A 775 19.06 -8.09 27.06
CA GLY A 775 18.25 -7.23 26.18
C GLY A 775 18.98 -6.08 25.48
N ALA A 776 20.25 -6.29 25.21
CA ALA A 776 21.26 -5.41 24.60
C ALA A 776 22.55 -6.26 24.57
N ARG A 777 23.77 -5.74 24.31
CA ARG A 777 24.84 -6.70 24.04
C ARG A 777 26.35 -6.19 24.33
N ASP A 778 27.26 -7.07 24.87
CA ASP A 778 28.56 -7.13 25.65
C ASP A 778 29.28 -8.52 26.05
N ASP A 779 28.67 -9.71 26.25
CA ASP A 779 29.22 -11.11 26.37
C ASP A 779 30.30 -11.49 25.31
N VAL A 780 30.60 -12.78 25.04
CA VAL A 780 31.58 -13.24 24.05
C VAL A 780 31.44 -14.73 23.62
N ALA A 781 31.61 -15.08 22.33
CA ALA A 781 31.28 -16.39 21.75
C ALA A 781 32.15 -16.99 20.65
N ILE A 782 32.57 -18.24 20.82
CA ILE A 782 33.63 -18.81 20.01
C ILE A 782 33.42 -20.24 19.51
N ILE A 783 33.63 -20.36 18.23
CA ILE A 783 33.81 -21.44 17.28
C ILE A 783 35.09 -22.26 17.47
N GLY A 784 35.03 -23.51 17.01
CA GLY A 784 36.14 -24.43 16.85
C GLY A 784 35.76 -25.72 16.14
N ARG A 785 36.76 -26.60 15.99
CA ARG A 785 36.68 -27.87 15.23
C ARG A 785 35.87 -28.98 15.90
N ASP A 786 35.75 -28.99 17.21
CA ASP A 786 35.10 -30.10 17.96
C ASP A 786 34.02 -29.62 18.94
N ARG A 787 34.02 -28.33 19.26
CA ARG A 787 33.25 -27.68 20.32
C ARG A 787 33.27 -26.18 20.10
N VAL A 788 32.33 -25.49 20.72
CA VAL A 788 32.20 -24.02 20.70
C VAL A 788 31.86 -23.53 22.14
N ARG A 789 32.17 -22.28 22.53
CA ARG A 789 32.09 -21.71 23.91
C ARG A 789 31.65 -20.25 23.97
N VAL A 790 30.78 -19.89 24.91
CA VAL A 790 30.50 -18.50 25.29
C VAL A 790 31.24 -18.20 26.59
N PHE A 791 31.65 -16.95 26.78
CA PHE A 791 32.21 -16.42 28.00
C PHE A 791 31.60 -15.04 28.28
N ASN A 792 30.87 -14.84 29.37
CA ASN A 792 30.11 -13.60 29.61
C ASN A 792 30.71 -12.61 30.58
N THR A 793 30.10 -11.42 30.68
CA THR A 793 30.66 -10.30 31.43
C THR A 793 29.93 -9.76 32.66
N PRO A 794 29.29 -10.60 33.51
CA PRO A 794 28.68 -10.16 34.78
C PRO A 794 29.72 -9.71 35.83
N SER A 795 30.98 -9.49 35.44
CA SER A 795 32.06 -8.96 36.28
C SER A 795 32.99 -7.93 35.62
N GLY A 796 32.73 -7.49 34.37
CA GLY A 796 33.64 -6.59 33.64
C GLY A 796 34.93 -7.25 33.12
N THR A 797 35.09 -8.56 33.26
CA THR A 797 36.11 -9.37 32.56
C THR A 797 35.53 -10.76 32.42
N LEU A 798 35.74 -11.39 31.28
CA LEU A 798 34.78 -12.40 30.86
C LEU A 798 35.12 -13.81 31.33
N SER A 799 34.06 -14.58 31.52
CA SER A 799 34.11 -15.88 32.17
C SER A 799 33.36 -16.90 31.34
N LEU A 800 34.03 -18.02 31.01
CA LEU A 800 33.44 -19.20 30.38
C LEU A 800 32.07 -19.48 30.99
N LEU A 801 31.04 -19.12 30.25
CA LEU A 801 29.66 -19.38 30.57
C LEU A 801 29.35 -20.85 30.17
N GLY A 802 30.14 -21.42 29.22
CA GLY A 802 30.42 -22.86 29.08
C GLY A 802 30.79 -23.33 27.66
N GLU A 803 30.55 -24.62 27.34
CA GLU A 803 30.70 -25.21 25.97
C GLU A 803 29.58 -26.22 25.58
N THR A 804 29.42 -26.51 24.27
CA THR A 804 28.83 -27.77 23.75
C THR A 804 29.78 -28.38 22.69
N ILE A 805 29.33 -29.42 21.95
CA ILE A 805 30.20 -30.35 21.20
C ILE A 805 29.63 -30.59 19.81
N LEU A 806 30.50 -30.74 18.81
CA LEU A 806 30.18 -30.85 17.39
C LEU A 806 30.38 -32.29 16.89
N PRO A 807 29.63 -32.76 15.87
CA PRO A 807 29.92 -34.03 15.22
C PRO A 807 31.21 -33.89 14.41
N ASP A 808 31.87 -35.02 14.12
CA ASP A 808 33.23 -35.09 13.59
C ASP A 808 33.48 -34.41 12.22
N GLU A 809 32.43 -33.95 11.53
CA GLU A 809 32.55 -33.15 10.29
C GLU A 809 32.60 -31.65 10.55
N GLY A 810 32.51 -31.23 11.82
CA GLY A 810 32.50 -29.85 12.31
C GLY A 810 33.83 -29.11 12.18
N GLY A 811 34.48 -29.16 11.02
CA GLY A 811 35.75 -28.48 10.76
C GLY A 811 35.67 -26.95 10.89
N ILE A 812 36.73 -26.34 11.43
CA ILE A 812 36.82 -24.88 11.63
C ILE A 812 36.40 -24.03 10.44
N PRO A 813 35.83 -22.85 10.74
CA PRO A 813 35.78 -21.70 9.87
C PRO A 813 36.89 -20.63 10.09
N THR A 814 36.76 -19.29 9.84
CA THR A 814 37.11 -18.55 8.57
C THR A 814 36.31 -17.24 8.17
N ALA A 815 35.08 -17.29 7.61
CA ALA A 815 34.35 -16.16 6.88
C ALA A 815 33.82 -15.12 7.80
N ILE A 816 33.40 -13.93 7.33
CA ILE A 816 32.68 -13.01 8.21
C ILE A 816 31.42 -13.72 8.83
N PRO A 817 31.12 -13.64 10.16
CA PRO A 817 30.00 -13.71 11.10
C PRO A 817 28.82 -12.76 11.23
N ILE A 818 27.80 -13.16 12.05
CA ILE A 818 26.50 -12.49 12.39
C ILE A 818 25.60 -13.04 13.58
N ALA A 819 24.87 -12.16 14.37
CA ALA A 819 23.50 -12.32 15.02
C ALA A 819 22.70 -11.06 15.70
N VAL A 820 21.31 -10.91 15.76
CA VAL A 820 20.26 -10.07 16.56
C VAL A 820 18.72 -10.07 16.12
N ASP A 821 17.84 -10.67 16.94
CA ASP A 821 16.33 -10.81 16.88
C ASP A 821 15.54 -11.18 15.58
N LEU A 822 14.50 -12.04 15.73
CA LEU A 822 13.77 -12.80 14.70
C LEU A 822 12.33 -13.30 14.95
N ASP A 823 12.15 -14.51 15.55
CA ASP A 823 10.90 -15.16 15.95
C ASP A 823 10.13 -14.16 16.82
N GLY A 824 10.87 -13.27 17.47
CA GLY A 824 10.52 -11.87 17.69
C GLY A 824 10.51 -11.60 19.19
N ASP A 825 11.71 -11.70 19.76
CA ASP A 825 11.95 -12.23 21.09
C ASP A 825 13.44 -12.16 21.58
N ALA A 826 14.41 -12.29 20.64
CA ALA A 826 15.89 -12.18 20.64
C ALA A 826 16.92 -13.38 20.51
N VAL A 827 16.64 -14.69 20.30
CA VAL A 827 17.70 -15.82 20.33
C VAL A 827 18.74 -16.06 19.25
N SER A 828 18.92 -15.26 18.23
CA SER A 828 20.30 -14.90 17.90
C SER A 828 21.08 -15.85 16.99
N ASP A 829 21.37 -17.02 17.51
CA ASP A 829 22.05 -18.19 16.99
C ASP A 829 23.47 -17.93 16.37
N LEU A 830 24.28 -18.95 16.04
CA LEU A 830 25.69 -18.83 15.54
C LEU A 830 25.93 -19.63 14.28
N LEU A 831 25.65 -19.04 13.12
CA LEU A 831 25.69 -19.73 11.85
C LEU A 831 27.05 -20.33 11.41
N TRP A 832 27.19 -21.18 10.39
CA TRP A 832 28.55 -21.56 9.94
C TRP A 832 28.71 -22.08 8.52
N SER A 833 29.92 -21.82 8.04
CA SER A 833 30.52 -22.30 6.82
C SER A 833 32.00 -22.77 6.92
N THR A 834 32.79 -22.94 5.87
CA THR A 834 33.79 -24.02 5.61
C THR A 834 34.29 -23.78 4.17
N ASN A 835 34.70 -24.78 3.35
CA ASN A 835 34.95 -24.62 1.89
C ASN A 835 34.20 -25.62 1.01
N TYR A 836 34.42 -26.92 1.23
CA TYR A 836 34.32 -27.94 0.18
C TYR A 836 33.38 -29.11 0.46
N ASP A 837 32.86 -29.30 1.67
CA ASP A 837 31.66 -30.14 1.75
C ASP A 837 30.45 -29.38 1.17
N ARG A 838 30.51 -28.03 1.19
CA ARG A 838 30.21 -27.05 0.10
C ARG A 838 29.34 -25.86 0.52
N HIS A 839 29.00 -25.86 1.79
CA HIS A 839 27.53 -26.02 2.42
C HIS A 839 25.92 -24.37 2.81
N LEU A 840 24.63 -24.02 3.30
CA LEU A 840 24.33 -23.51 4.66
C LEU A 840 23.87 -24.55 5.71
N HIS A 841 24.28 -24.34 6.97
CA HIS A 841 23.47 -24.73 8.13
C HIS A 841 22.68 -23.63 8.83
N VAL A 842 21.65 -23.95 9.62
CA VAL A 842 21.18 -23.15 10.77
C VAL A 842 21.20 -24.06 12.03
N LEU A 843 20.74 -23.57 13.16
CA LEU A 843 20.52 -24.29 14.41
C LEU A 843 19.49 -23.40 15.21
N PRO A 844 18.77 -23.86 16.27
CA PRO A 844 17.85 -23.03 17.09
C PRO A 844 18.18 -22.88 18.60
N GLY A 845 18.32 -21.68 19.16
CA GLY A 845 18.59 -21.47 20.58
C GLY A 845 17.50 -21.96 21.54
N SER A 846 17.57 -21.52 22.79
CA SER A 846 16.58 -21.69 23.89
C SER A 846 16.96 -20.81 25.10
N THR A 847 16.39 -21.07 26.28
CA THR A 847 16.93 -20.56 27.54
C THR A 847 17.24 -21.71 28.50
N THR A 848 18.04 -22.69 28.05
CA THR A 848 18.41 -23.91 28.79
C THR A 848 19.90 -24.31 28.70
N ALA A 849 20.31 -25.49 29.21
CA ALA A 849 21.66 -26.05 29.08
C ALA A 849 21.59 -27.55 28.66
N PRO A 850 22.43 -28.11 27.75
CA PRO A 850 23.53 -27.46 27.06
C PRO A 850 23.01 -26.24 26.33
N PRO A 851 23.85 -25.22 26.29
CA PRO A 851 23.51 -23.88 25.91
C PRO A 851 23.03 -23.79 24.45
N PHE A 852 23.13 -24.83 23.63
CA PHE A 852 22.98 -24.70 22.20
C PHE A 852 22.33 -26.01 21.71
N ALA A 853 21.21 -25.92 20.97
CA ALA A 853 20.29 -27.03 20.62
C ALA A 853 20.68 -27.86 19.34
N PRO A 854 19.78 -28.62 18.65
CA PRO A 854 20.05 -29.48 17.46
C PRO A 854 19.27 -29.09 16.16
N LEU A 855 19.56 -29.43 14.89
CA LEU A 855 20.69 -30.08 14.17
C LEU A 855 20.67 -29.73 12.63
N LEU A 856 20.42 -28.47 12.23
CA LEU A 856 19.69 -28.06 11.00
C LEU A 856 20.51 -27.61 9.77
N THR A 857 20.28 -28.12 8.54
CA THR A 857 21.13 -27.72 7.37
C THR A 857 20.72 -28.24 5.98
N TYR A 858 21.28 -27.66 4.86
CA TYR A 858 20.57 -27.15 3.62
C TYR A 858 21.27 -27.38 2.24
N GLY A 859 20.87 -26.86 1.04
CA GLY A 859 21.31 -27.45 -0.29
C GLY A 859 21.41 -26.63 -1.62
N PHE A 860 22.43 -25.77 -1.84
CA PHE A 860 22.55 -24.66 -2.83
C PHE A 860 23.30 -24.95 -4.18
N SER A 861 23.53 -23.94 -5.06
CA SER A 861 24.23 -24.08 -6.36
C SER A 861 25.73 -23.78 -6.34
N GLY A 862 26.15 -22.76 -5.59
CA GLY A 862 27.54 -22.41 -5.35
C GLY A 862 28.02 -22.82 -3.97
N GLU A 863 29.27 -22.55 -3.68
CA GLU A 863 29.79 -22.19 -2.36
C GLU A 863 29.18 -20.90 -1.79
N ALA A 864 29.70 -20.46 -0.62
CA ALA A 864 29.21 -19.38 0.20
C ALA A 864 30.14 -18.16 0.52
N TYR A 865 29.61 -16.92 0.68
CA TYR A 865 30.37 -15.63 0.78
C TYR A 865 29.59 -14.39 1.38
N THR A 866 30.32 -13.58 2.18
CA THR A 866 30.25 -12.64 3.35
C THR A 866 28.97 -12.12 4.00
N PRO A 867 29.02 -11.69 5.31
CA PRO A 867 28.05 -10.87 6.08
C PRO A 867 27.80 -9.35 6.38
N ALA A 868 26.51 -9.09 6.75
CA ALA A 868 25.76 -8.14 7.64
C ALA A 868 24.20 -8.43 7.51
N ALA A 869 23.16 -7.62 7.84
CA ALA A 869 22.75 -6.99 9.13
C ALA A 869 21.79 -5.76 8.97
N GLY A 870 20.54 -5.77 9.47
CA GLY A 870 19.64 -4.60 9.74
C GLY A 870 18.12 -4.85 9.52
N ASP A 871 17.16 -4.27 10.29
CA ASP A 871 15.73 -4.37 9.91
C ASP A 871 15.48 -3.64 8.60
N PHE A 872 15.01 -4.39 7.60
CA PHE A 872 14.67 -3.84 6.32
C PHE A 872 13.42 -4.50 5.68
N ASP A 873 12.29 -4.50 6.38
CA ASP A 873 10.99 -4.14 5.74
C ASP A 873 10.17 -3.17 6.57
N GLY A 874 10.64 -2.88 7.78
CA GLY A 874 9.91 -2.15 8.79
C GLY A 874 8.83 -2.98 9.48
N ASP A 875 8.75 -4.32 9.30
CA ASP A 875 7.90 -5.17 10.17
C ASP A 875 8.49 -5.48 11.56
N GLY A 876 9.74 -5.09 11.81
CA GLY A 876 10.35 -5.01 13.15
C GLY A 876 11.36 -6.12 13.48
N ARG A 877 12.04 -6.66 12.47
CA ARG A 877 12.94 -7.87 12.46
C ARG A 877 14.06 -7.66 11.40
N MET A 878 15.24 -8.31 11.46
CA MET A 878 16.58 -7.64 11.43
C MET A 878 17.71 -7.86 10.32
N ASP A 879 17.53 -8.48 9.14
CA ASP A 879 18.30 -8.44 7.81
C ASP A 879 19.46 -9.48 7.27
N VAL A 880 19.22 -10.70 6.65
CA VAL A 880 20.04 -11.98 6.17
C VAL A 880 20.87 -12.44 4.84
N VAL A 881 21.67 -11.82 3.98
CA VAL A 881 21.15 -11.71 2.57
C VAL A 881 22.15 -12.33 1.54
N LEU A 882 21.89 -13.52 1.02
CA LEU A 882 22.76 -14.24 0.07
C LEU A 882 23.09 -13.61 -1.27
N THR A 883 24.08 -12.72 -1.41
CA THR A 883 24.78 -12.58 -2.71
C THR A 883 25.67 -13.74 -3.02
N GLY A 884 25.80 -14.02 -4.32
CA GLY A 884 26.81 -14.87 -4.90
C GLY A 884 27.70 -14.42 -6.10
N ASP A 885 28.58 -15.31 -6.57
CA ASP A 885 29.51 -15.15 -7.71
C ASP A 885 28.79 -15.59 -8.95
N PHE A 886 29.01 -15.02 -10.11
CA PHE A 886 28.09 -15.26 -11.21
C PHE A 886 26.64 -15.06 -10.79
N MET A 887 26.38 -13.91 -10.17
CA MET A 887 25.06 -13.34 -10.28
C MET A 887 23.95 -14.19 -9.65
N ASP A 888 23.84 -14.25 -8.34
CA ASP A 888 22.59 -14.63 -7.67
C ASP A 888 22.62 -14.17 -6.26
N MET A 889 21.76 -13.21 -6.02
CA MET A 889 21.30 -12.99 -4.70
C MET A 889 19.83 -13.24 -4.74
N ARG A 890 19.28 -13.48 -3.56
CA ARG A 890 17.86 -13.38 -3.33
C ARG A 890 17.72 -12.76 -1.93
N VAL A 891 16.56 -12.64 -1.32
CA VAL A 891 16.23 -11.80 -0.15
C VAL A 891 15.35 -12.69 0.77
N PHE A 892 15.39 -12.54 2.11
CA PHE A 892 15.35 -13.68 3.08
C PHE A 892 14.50 -13.42 4.39
N TRP A 893 13.28 -12.90 4.26
CA TRP A 893 12.13 -12.84 5.21
C TRP A 893 11.97 -14.22 5.82
N GLY A 894 12.58 -14.42 6.97
CA GLY A 894 11.82 -14.22 8.19
C GLY A 894 10.54 -14.99 8.31
N GLY A 895 10.37 -15.70 9.40
CA GLY A 895 9.10 -16.15 9.98
C GLY A 895 9.00 -17.67 10.01
N PRO A 896 7.98 -18.23 9.41
CA PRO A 896 8.15 -19.38 8.54
C PRO A 896 9.44 -19.45 7.69
N LEU A 897 10.33 -18.44 7.61
CA LEU A 897 11.66 -18.51 7.01
C LEU A 897 11.60 -19.05 5.57
N MET A 898 10.84 -18.45 4.64
CA MET A 898 10.34 -19.16 3.44
C MET A 898 10.57 -18.52 2.03
N PRO A 899 10.77 -19.29 0.90
CA PRO A 899 11.81 -19.11 -0.19
C PRO A 899 11.65 -18.19 -1.44
N GLU A 900 12.63 -17.30 -1.72
CA GLU A 900 12.55 -16.08 -2.58
C GLU A 900 13.67 -15.85 -3.73
N SER A 901 13.63 -15.00 -4.83
CA SER A 901 14.53 -15.11 -6.09
C SER A 901 15.05 -13.94 -7.08
N LEU A 902 16.30 -13.33 -7.02
CA LEU A 902 16.79 -12.15 -7.87
C LEU A 902 17.48 -12.58 -9.18
N PRO A 903 17.24 -11.95 -10.38
CA PRO A 903 18.04 -11.94 -11.66
C PRO A 903 18.81 -10.67 -12.17
N LEU A 904 20.05 -10.82 -12.71
CA LEU A 904 21.06 -9.76 -13.05
C LEU A 904 21.22 -9.31 -14.50
N GLU A 905 21.69 -8.06 -14.56
CA GLU A 905 22.57 -7.53 -15.59
C GLU A 905 24.10 -7.85 -15.44
N GLY A 906 24.65 -8.38 -14.31
CA GLY A 906 26.05 -8.88 -14.05
C GLY A 906 26.91 -8.38 -12.82
N ALA A 907 27.74 -9.26 -12.20
CA ALA A 907 28.93 -9.04 -11.31
C ALA A 907 28.94 -8.28 -9.91
N PRO A 908 28.11 -8.64 -8.88
CA PRO A 908 27.47 -7.95 -7.65
C PRO A 908 28.22 -7.01 -6.63
N GLY A 909 27.67 -6.13 -5.73
CA GLY A 909 28.51 -5.01 -5.17
C GLY A 909 28.29 -3.91 -4.06
N GLY A 910 27.14 -3.39 -3.53
CA GLY A 910 27.08 -2.49 -2.31
C GLY A 910 25.97 -1.36 -2.15
N LEU A 911 26.03 -0.44 -1.13
CA LEU A 911 25.03 -0.43 -0.01
C LEU A 911 23.97 0.70 0.36
N ALA A 912 22.78 0.33 0.85
CA ALA A 912 22.02 0.94 1.98
C ALA A 912 20.93 2.08 1.97
N GLN A 913 20.56 2.53 3.17
CA GLN A 913 19.18 2.80 3.66
C GLN A 913 18.70 4.27 3.64
N GLY A 914 17.38 4.47 3.49
CA GLY A 914 16.61 5.72 3.65
C GLY A 914 15.24 5.69 2.95
N ASP A 915 14.19 6.37 3.43
CA ASP A 915 12.81 6.41 2.85
C ASP A 915 12.66 7.21 1.50
N PHE A 916 13.17 6.65 0.40
CA PHE A 916 13.11 7.08 -1.02
C PHE A 916 11.74 7.04 -1.70
N ASN A 917 10.68 6.54 -1.07
CA ASN A 917 9.31 6.47 -1.62
C ASN A 917 8.33 7.28 -0.75
N ARG A 918 8.58 7.38 0.56
CA ARG A 918 7.80 8.10 1.57
C ARG A 918 6.44 7.48 1.91
N ASP A 919 6.44 6.15 2.04
CA ASP A 919 5.35 5.41 2.70
C ASP A 919 5.63 5.08 4.19
N GLY A 920 6.90 5.14 4.62
CA GLY A 920 7.31 5.02 6.02
C GLY A 920 7.67 3.61 6.49
N SER A 921 7.78 2.63 5.59
CA SER A 921 8.83 1.60 5.74
C SER A 921 10.20 2.26 5.52
N ALA A 922 11.30 1.52 5.72
CA ALA A 922 12.56 1.98 5.15
C ALA A 922 12.42 2.03 3.62
N ASP A 923 13.32 2.77 2.95
CA ASP A 923 13.69 2.42 1.57
C ASP A 923 15.24 2.24 1.45
N LEU A 924 15.75 1.88 0.27
CA LEU A 924 17.07 1.25 0.01
C LEU A 924 17.74 1.69 -1.35
N ALA A 925 18.84 1.12 -1.92
CA ALA A 925 19.66 1.80 -2.99
C ALA A 925 20.69 1.25 -4.16
N ALA A 926 20.78 0.00 -4.67
CA ALA A 926 21.37 -0.82 -5.84
C ALA A 926 22.69 -0.89 -6.73
N GLY A 927 23.89 -0.47 -6.39
CA GLY A 927 25.22 -0.66 -7.04
C GLY A 927 25.75 -1.15 -8.45
N SER A 928 25.51 -2.29 -9.10
CA SER A 928 25.88 -2.57 -10.52
C SER A 928 27.40 -2.45 -11.07
N ILE A 929 28.10 -3.49 -11.69
CA ILE A 929 29.47 -3.47 -12.37
C ILE A 929 29.83 -4.02 -13.86
N ALA A 930 29.48 -3.32 -14.98
CA ALA A 930 30.00 -3.14 -16.38
C ALA A 930 29.21 -2.18 -17.37
N LYS A 931 27.87 -1.91 -17.28
CA LYS A 931 26.95 -1.35 -18.34
C LYS A 931 26.46 0.13 -18.22
N ASN A 932 25.19 0.47 -17.86
CA ASN A 932 24.67 1.85 -17.46
C ASN A 932 23.19 1.96 -16.91
N ALA A 933 22.99 2.44 -15.64
CA ALA A 933 21.80 2.29 -14.75
C ALA A 933 22.03 2.48 -13.20
N ILE A 934 21.47 3.52 -12.52
CA ILE A 934 20.98 3.51 -11.09
C ILE A 934 19.46 3.09 -11.14
N HIS A 935 18.74 2.45 -10.16
CA HIS A 935 17.48 1.62 -10.32
C HIS A 935 16.69 1.05 -9.04
N LEU A 936 15.61 1.67 -8.51
CA LEU A 936 14.76 1.28 -7.31
C LEU A 936 13.82 0.00 -7.43
N SER A 937 12.98 -0.37 -6.40
CA SER A 937 12.25 -1.69 -6.25
C SER A 937 11.13 -1.93 -5.09
N LEU A 938 10.47 -0.88 -4.54
CA LEU A 938 9.54 -0.69 -3.33
C LEU A 938 9.05 -1.79 -2.31
N SER A 939 9.12 -1.50 -0.98
CA SER A 939 8.48 -2.21 0.16
C SER A 939 7.00 -1.80 0.42
N GLY A 940 6.54 -1.78 1.69
CA GLY A 940 5.31 -1.18 2.24
C GLY A 940 3.93 -1.68 1.75
N GLY A 941 3.88 -2.35 0.60
CA GLY A 941 2.66 -2.44 -0.19
C GLY A 941 1.63 -3.50 0.24
N ALA A 942 0.34 -3.15 0.10
CA ALA A 942 -0.79 -4.11 0.06
C ALA A 942 -0.67 -5.17 -1.06
N SER A 943 0.36 -5.06 -1.90
CA SER A 943 0.87 -6.11 -2.77
C SER A 943 2.40 -6.23 -2.61
N ARG A 944 2.90 -6.66 -1.43
CA ARG A 944 4.31 -7.08 -1.22
C ARG A 944 4.85 -7.77 -2.49
N GLY A 945 6.00 -7.32 -2.97
CA GLY A 945 6.68 -7.74 -4.18
C GLY A 945 5.86 -8.10 -5.42
N ARG A 946 5.57 -7.07 -6.25
CA ARG A 946 5.24 -7.17 -7.68
C ARG A 946 5.55 -5.87 -8.47
N ALA A 947 6.59 -5.10 -8.11
CA ALA A 947 6.85 -3.82 -8.76
C ALA A 947 8.34 -3.41 -8.86
N MET A 948 9.03 -3.99 -9.84
CA MET A 948 10.26 -3.39 -10.38
C MET A 948 10.04 -1.95 -10.82
N LEU A 949 10.72 -1.01 -10.16
CA LEU A 949 10.94 0.31 -10.73
C LEU A 949 12.11 0.24 -11.71
N SER A 950 12.04 1.05 -12.75
CA SER A 950 13.07 1.12 -13.82
C SER A 950 14.35 1.77 -13.32
N PRO A 951 15.47 1.69 -14.08
CA PRO A 951 16.68 2.40 -13.69
C PRO A 951 16.45 3.91 -13.51
N VAL A 952 16.54 4.39 -12.28
CA VAL A 952 16.22 5.75 -11.82
C VAL A 952 17.34 6.76 -12.11
N TYR A 953 18.52 6.31 -12.58
CA TYR A 953 19.42 7.14 -13.41
C TYR A 953 20.06 6.33 -14.54
N VAL A 954 20.27 7.00 -15.67
CA VAL A 954 21.18 6.55 -16.73
C VAL A 954 21.89 7.83 -17.21
N PRO A 955 23.23 7.86 -17.36
CA PRO A 955 23.92 9.07 -17.76
C PRO A 955 23.44 9.53 -19.15
N PRO A 956 23.29 10.85 -19.38
CA PRO A 956 22.81 11.38 -20.64
C PRO A 956 23.60 10.87 -21.85
N THR A 957 22.90 10.51 -22.93
CA THR A 957 23.50 9.95 -24.15
C THR A 957 24.46 10.92 -24.81
N GLY A 958 25.76 10.72 -24.59
CA GLY A 958 26.84 11.62 -25.01
C GLY A 958 27.76 12.10 -23.88
N SER A 959 27.48 11.74 -22.63
CA SER A 959 28.42 11.94 -21.51
C SER A 959 29.74 11.21 -21.76
N THR A 960 30.87 11.85 -21.45
CA THR A 960 32.21 11.25 -21.47
C THR A 960 32.54 10.45 -20.20
N VAL A 961 31.61 10.40 -19.25
CA VAL A 961 31.72 9.62 -18.02
C VAL A 961 31.14 8.22 -18.30
N THR A 962 31.94 7.38 -18.96
CA THR A 962 31.63 5.96 -19.25
C THR A 962 32.34 5.00 -18.31
N GLY A 963 33.21 5.54 -17.46
CA GLY A 963 33.53 4.84 -16.24
C GLY A 963 32.22 4.71 -15.48
N GLY A 964 32.00 3.51 -14.99
CA GLY A 964 30.82 3.28 -14.24
C GLY A 964 31.01 3.79 -12.82
N VAL A 965 30.80 2.87 -11.89
CA VAL A 965 30.06 3.13 -10.68
C VAL A 965 30.49 2.01 -9.68
N ARG A 966 31.16 2.30 -8.52
CA ARG A 966 31.52 1.32 -7.42
C ARG A 966 30.93 1.24 -5.89
N ASP A 967 30.21 2.13 -5.13
CA ASP A 967 29.37 1.99 -3.85
C ASP A 967 28.17 2.96 -3.67
N LEU A 968 27.39 3.14 -2.55
CA LEU A 968 26.38 4.22 -2.47
C LEU A 968 25.88 4.86 -1.14
N VAL A 969 25.67 6.21 -1.07
CA VAL A 969 25.12 6.87 0.16
C VAL A 969 23.94 7.88 0.03
N ALA A 970 22.97 7.94 0.96
CA ALA A 970 21.74 8.79 1.03
C ALA A 970 21.23 9.18 2.43
N GLY A 971 21.00 10.47 2.62
CA GLY A 971 20.45 11.08 3.82
C GLY A 971 19.78 12.40 3.42
N ASP A 972 19.28 13.15 4.38
CA ASP A 972 18.75 14.49 4.11
C ASP A 972 19.90 15.53 3.97
N LEU A 973 20.46 15.67 2.77
CA LEU A 973 21.70 16.42 2.52
C LEU A 973 21.51 17.91 2.24
N ASP A 974 20.31 18.35 1.87
CA ASP A 974 19.92 19.76 1.84
C ASP A 974 18.85 20.16 2.84
N GLU A 975 18.53 19.30 3.81
CA GLU A 975 17.53 19.58 4.86
C GLU A 975 16.14 19.88 4.27
N ASP A 976 15.81 19.15 3.21
CA ASP A 976 14.58 19.20 2.40
C ASP A 976 13.53 18.18 2.89
N GLY A 977 13.95 17.21 3.71
CA GLY A 977 13.12 16.11 4.22
C GLY A 977 13.02 14.93 3.24
N GLN A 978 14.04 14.75 2.40
CA GLN A 978 14.18 13.64 1.46
C GLN A 978 15.58 13.04 1.56
N GLU A 979 15.63 11.73 1.40
CA GLU A 979 16.88 11.02 1.19
C GLU A 979 17.43 11.34 -0.20
N ASP A 980 18.40 12.26 -0.23
CA ASP A 980 19.29 12.62 -1.34
C ASP A 980 20.28 11.48 -1.62
N LEU A 981 21.16 11.51 -2.63
CA LEU A 981 22.18 10.44 -2.82
C LEU A 981 23.55 11.01 -3.19
N ALA A 982 24.68 10.65 -2.58
CA ALA A 982 25.98 11.18 -3.01
C ALA A 982 27.19 10.22 -2.86
N ALA A 983 28.26 10.47 -3.65
CA ALA A 983 28.74 9.44 -4.60
C ALA A 983 30.07 9.76 -5.35
N ILE A 984 30.99 8.88 -5.80
CA ILE A 984 32.36 9.31 -6.28
C ILE A 984 32.85 8.75 -7.65
N THR A 985 32.92 9.50 -8.76
CA THR A 985 32.85 9.09 -10.21
C THR A 985 33.99 8.32 -10.84
N THR A 986 33.72 7.14 -11.44
CA THR A 986 34.71 6.41 -12.26
C THR A 986 34.86 7.21 -13.52
N VAL A 987 36.06 7.72 -13.76
CA VAL A 987 36.37 8.31 -15.04
C VAL A 987 37.21 7.30 -15.81
N GLN A 988 36.67 6.73 -16.90
CA GLN A 988 37.39 5.82 -17.80
C GLN A 988 38.48 6.56 -18.60
N SER A 989 39.51 7.04 -17.90
CA SER A 989 40.76 7.52 -18.47
C SER A 989 41.90 7.21 -17.51
N SER A 990 43.04 6.77 -18.04
CA SER A 990 44.20 6.32 -17.25
C SER A 990 45.00 7.45 -16.57
N THR A 991 44.33 8.56 -16.25
CA THR A 991 44.90 9.80 -15.73
C THR A 991 43.92 10.58 -14.84
N ALA A 992 42.71 10.06 -14.62
CA ALA A 992 41.69 10.75 -13.84
C ALA A 992 41.57 10.11 -12.47
N SER A 993 41.99 10.87 -11.46
CA SER A 993 41.43 10.78 -10.13
C SER A 993 39.92 10.89 -10.18
N ASN A 994 39.25 10.08 -9.39
CA ASN A 994 37.80 9.97 -9.42
C ASN A 994 37.17 11.04 -8.51
N GLN A 995 35.85 11.21 -8.56
CA GLN A 995 35.26 12.51 -8.20
C GLN A 995 34.06 12.37 -7.27
N LEU A 996 34.10 12.77 -6.00
CA LEU A 996 32.88 12.85 -5.19
C LEU A 996 31.84 13.72 -5.90
N VAL A 997 30.55 13.43 -5.74
CA VAL A 997 29.42 13.84 -6.58
C VAL A 997 28.18 13.77 -5.73
N VAL A 998 27.33 14.78 -5.83
CA VAL A 998 26.03 14.75 -5.15
C VAL A 998 24.93 14.60 -6.18
N PHE A 999 23.93 13.79 -5.85
CA PHE A 999 22.66 13.60 -6.55
C PHE A 999 21.53 14.01 -5.61
N LYS A 1000 20.49 14.60 -6.18
CA LYS A 1000 19.42 15.26 -5.45
C LYS A 1000 18.07 14.66 -5.71
N ARG A 1001 17.34 14.30 -4.65
CA ARG A 1001 15.99 13.72 -4.77
C ARG A 1001 15.01 14.81 -5.16
N LEU A 1002 14.64 14.84 -6.43
CA LEU A 1002 13.60 15.76 -6.88
C LEU A 1002 12.25 15.33 -6.28
N PRO A 1003 11.34 16.28 -5.99
CA PRO A 1003 9.96 15.97 -5.57
C PRO A 1003 9.11 15.18 -6.58
N SER A 1004 9.68 14.73 -7.72
CA SER A 1004 9.11 13.75 -8.64
C SER A 1004 9.45 12.29 -8.28
N GLY A 1005 10.39 12.04 -7.37
CA GLY A 1005 10.98 10.71 -7.11
C GLY A 1005 12.11 10.32 -8.07
N GLU A 1006 12.64 11.28 -8.84
CA GLU A 1006 13.82 11.12 -9.71
C GLU A 1006 15.03 11.81 -9.08
N PHE A 1007 16.25 11.44 -9.45
CA PHE A 1007 17.47 12.07 -8.92
C PHE A 1007 18.24 12.88 -9.97
N ASP A 1008 18.63 14.11 -9.62
CA ASP A 1008 19.40 15.02 -10.50
C ASP A 1008 20.84 15.23 -10.00
N LEU A 1009 21.77 15.50 -10.91
CA LEU A 1009 23.21 15.65 -10.63
C LEU A 1009 23.51 17.03 -10.03
N ALA A 1010 23.69 17.11 -8.71
CA ALA A 1010 23.86 18.35 -7.96
C ALA A 1010 25.28 18.97 -8.03
N VAL A 1011 26.33 18.21 -7.66
CA VAL A 1011 27.71 18.75 -7.52
C VAL A 1011 28.75 17.70 -7.92
N ARG A 1012 29.98 18.11 -8.26
CA ARG A 1012 31.17 17.23 -8.38
C ARG A 1012 32.39 17.86 -7.71
N TYR A 1013 33.04 17.11 -6.83
CA TYR A 1013 34.29 17.37 -6.13
C TYR A 1013 35.38 16.45 -6.73
N PRO A 1014 36.32 16.96 -7.52
CA PRO A 1014 37.44 16.16 -7.99
C PRO A 1014 38.36 15.87 -6.80
N GLU A 1015 38.63 14.59 -6.55
CA GLU A 1015 39.67 14.23 -5.58
C GLU A 1015 41.03 14.28 -6.28
N ASP A 1016 42.08 14.70 -5.56
CA ASP A 1016 43.44 14.72 -6.12
C ASP A 1016 44.09 13.35 -5.93
N ASN A 1017 44.07 12.97 -4.65
CA ASN A 1017 44.48 11.69 -4.15
C ASN A 1017 43.31 10.74 -4.26
N THR A 1018 43.67 9.52 -4.56
CA THR A 1018 42.78 8.68 -5.32
C THR A 1018 41.66 8.05 -4.46
N VAL A 1019 40.80 8.78 -3.72
CA VAL A 1019 39.74 8.36 -2.75
C VAL A 1019 39.18 6.89 -2.75
N TYR A 1020 39.00 6.16 -1.61
CA TYR A 1020 38.91 4.67 -1.67
C TYR A 1020 38.23 3.82 -0.50
N GLU A 1021 37.37 4.31 0.43
CA GLU A 1021 36.38 3.56 1.33
C GLU A 1021 35.08 4.41 1.58
N LEU A 1022 33.81 3.88 1.53
CA LEU A 1022 32.46 4.48 1.96
C LEU A 1022 31.52 3.93 3.37
N ILE A 1023 31.23 4.19 4.82
CA ILE A 1023 31.05 5.08 6.28
C ILE A 1023 30.07 6.26 6.94
N LYS A 1024 29.04 6.01 7.83
CA LYS A 1024 27.87 6.92 8.26
C LYS A 1024 27.87 7.58 9.66
N VAL A 1025 27.57 8.92 9.85
CA VAL A 1025 27.63 9.72 11.14
C VAL A 1025 27.46 11.30 11.02
N ASP A 1026 27.96 12.17 11.96
CA ASP A 1026 28.00 13.69 12.02
C ASP A 1026 29.28 14.24 12.75
N LEU A 1027 30.25 14.93 12.09
CA LEU A 1027 31.68 15.09 12.53
C LEU A 1027 31.94 16.10 13.64
N ASN A 1028 30.98 17.00 13.82
CA ASN A 1028 31.16 18.25 14.56
C ASN A 1028 29.86 18.63 15.28
N GLU A 1029 29.01 17.62 15.50
CA GLU A 1029 27.78 17.65 16.27
C GLU A 1029 26.82 18.78 15.86
N ASP A 1030 26.83 19.17 14.58
CA ASP A 1030 25.94 20.25 14.10
C ASP A 1030 24.60 19.75 13.56
N GLY A 1031 24.37 18.43 13.65
CA GLY A 1031 23.16 17.73 13.27
C GLY A 1031 23.14 17.35 11.79
N ARG A 1032 24.30 17.26 11.13
CA ARG A 1032 24.43 17.09 9.68
C ARG A 1032 25.48 16.04 9.34
N PHE A 1033 25.37 15.52 8.12
CA PHE A 1033 26.17 14.40 7.64
C PHE A 1033 27.23 14.93 6.59
N ASP A 1034 28.54 14.86 6.91
CA ASP A 1034 29.81 15.35 6.24
C ASP A 1034 30.81 14.35 5.54
N LEU A 1035 31.28 14.62 4.31
CA LEU A 1035 31.64 13.61 3.26
C LEU A 1035 32.91 12.67 3.32
N VAL A 1036 33.28 11.87 4.34
CA VAL A 1036 34.45 10.87 4.38
C VAL A 1036 34.70 9.85 3.22
N THR A 1037 35.95 9.65 2.72
CA THR A 1037 36.21 8.71 1.58
C THR A 1037 37.70 8.16 1.41
N LEU A 1038 38.02 6.88 1.62
CA LEU A 1038 39.41 6.47 2.05
C LEU A 1038 40.49 5.94 1.06
N SER A 1039 41.55 6.68 0.73
CA SER A 1039 42.07 6.90 -0.65
C SER A 1039 42.92 5.94 -1.55
N SER A 1040 43.03 4.64 -1.34
CA SER A 1040 44.27 3.85 -1.51
C SER A 1040 44.61 2.81 -2.67
N TRP A 1041 45.19 1.60 -2.43
CA TRP A 1041 46.34 0.99 -3.18
C TRP A 1041 46.50 1.44 -4.67
N LEU A 1042 47.49 2.30 -5.00
CA LEU A 1042 48.33 2.14 -6.22
C LEU A 1042 49.65 2.97 -6.30
N PHE A 1043 49.63 4.32 -6.30
CA PHE A 1043 50.84 5.19 -6.38
C PHE A 1043 51.39 5.94 -5.10
N ASP A 1044 50.76 6.99 -4.54
CA ASP A 1044 51.31 7.81 -3.41
C ASP A 1044 50.41 7.96 -2.15
N LYS A 1045 50.90 8.48 -1.01
CA LYS A 1045 50.28 8.47 0.36
C LYS A 1045 48.75 8.65 0.49
N ASP A 1046 48.10 7.91 1.39
CA ASP A 1046 46.80 8.23 1.97
C ASP A 1046 46.99 9.49 2.85
N SER A 1047 46.09 10.47 2.76
CA SER A 1047 46.09 11.76 3.47
C SER A 1047 44.68 12.36 3.63
N LEU A 1048 44.04 12.60 4.81
CA LEU A 1048 42.57 12.85 4.88
C LEU A 1048 42.03 14.11 4.26
N GLY A 1049 41.36 14.92 5.02
CA GLY A 1049 40.61 16.06 4.53
C GLY A 1049 39.33 16.06 5.30
N ILE A 1050 38.57 17.13 5.23
CA ILE A 1050 37.20 17.12 5.77
C ILE A 1050 36.29 17.78 4.71
N TRP A 1051 35.03 17.38 4.55
CA TRP A 1051 34.02 17.83 3.57
C TRP A 1051 32.76 18.19 4.39
N LEU A 1052 32.86 19.16 5.32
CA LEU A 1052 31.76 19.48 6.25
C LEU A 1052 30.48 19.95 5.54
N ASN A 1053 29.32 19.49 5.99
CA ASN A 1053 28.03 19.76 5.36
C ASN A 1053 27.63 21.23 5.50
N GLN A 1054 27.12 21.81 4.41
CA GLN A 1054 26.65 23.19 4.35
C GLN A 1054 25.12 23.29 4.36
N GLY A 1055 24.38 22.18 4.50
CA GLY A 1055 22.92 22.14 4.49
C GLY A 1055 22.32 22.59 3.17
N ASN A 1056 22.88 22.13 2.06
CA ASN A 1056 22.37 22.40 0.70
C ASN A 1056 22.91 21.40 -0.35
N GLY A 1057 23.26 20.16 0.06
CA GLY A 1057 23.98 19.19 -0.77
C GLY A 1057 25.36 19.71 -1.20
N ARG A 1058 26.01 20.48 -0.32
CA ARG A 1058 27.32 21.08 -0.55
C ARG A 1058 28.23 20.95 0.63
N PHE A 1059 29.52 20.84 0.34
CA PHE A 1059 30.48 20.36 1.31
C PHE A 1059 31.78 21.18 1.32
N ALA A 1060 32.30 21.43 2.52
CA ALA A 1060 33.41 22.32 2.78
C ALA A 1060 34.74 21.57 2.90
N ALA A 1061 35.59 21.69 1.88
CA ALA A 1061 36.97 21.19 1.93
C ALA A 1061 37.73 21.76 3.14
N GLN A 1062 38.26 20.86 3.95
CA GLN A 1062 38.92 21.07 5.23
C GLN A 1062 40.14 20.12 5.32
N PRO A 1063 41.03 20.21 6.33
CA PRO A 1063 42.46 19.90 6.17
C PRO A 1063 42.79 18.44 5.81
N ARG A 1064 43.65 18.19 4.80
CA ARG A 1064 44.13 16.82 4.47
C ARG A 1064 45.20 16.31 5.46
N TYR A 1065 44.90 15.26 6.22
CA TYR A 1065 45.82 14.70 7.23
C TYR A 1065 46.67 13.59 6.63
N ALA A 1066 47.89 13.83 6.17
CA ALA A 1066 48.76 12.74 5.67
C ALA A 1066 48.90 11.57 6.66
N LEU A 1067 48.99 10.33 6.16
CA LEU A 1067 49.22 9.17 7.03
C LEU A 1067 50.68 9.04 7.50
N SER A 1068 51.58 8.37 6.77
CA SER A 1068 53.04 8.35 7.08
C SER A 1068 53.87 8.19 5.81
N SER A 1069 54.54 7.07 5.56
CA SER A 1069 55.48 6.87 4.44
C SER A 1069 55.46 5.51 3.69
N GLU A 1070 54.54 4.59 3.94
CA GLU A 1070 54.84 3.14 3.81
C GLU A 1070 53.68 2.20 3.26
N ARG A 1071 52.48 2.72 2.86
CA ARG A 1071 51.37 2.20 1.96
C ARG A 1071 50.22 1.26 2.51
N GLY A 1072 48.98 1.14 1.86
CA GLY A 1072 47.74 0.19 1.58
C GLY A 1072 46.55 -0.79 2.38
N THR A 1073 45.51 -0.82 3.36
CA THR A 1073 44.69 -0.36 4.65
C THR A 1073 43.37 -1.24 4.58
N SER A 1074 42.43 -1.44 5.53
CA SER A 1074 41.20 -2.30 5.27
C SER A 1074 39.67 -1.92 5.44
N GLY A 1075 38.85 -2.02 6.53
CA GLY A 1075 37.58 -1.17 6.60
C GLY A 1075 36.90 -0.58 7.92
N LEU A 1076 36.29 0.65 7.92
CA LEU A 1076 35.76 1.68 8.95
C LEU A 1076 34.22 1.72 9.38
N VAL A 1077 33.87 2.30 10.53
CA VAL A 1077 33.19 1.50 11.61
C VAL A 1077 32.41 2.38 12.68
N ALA A 1078 31.06 2.31 12.94
CA ALA A 1078 30.23 3.26 13.82
C ALA A 1078 29.65 2.88 15.28
N ALA A 1079 29.61 3.81 16.31
CA ALA A 1079 29.09 3.91 17.75
C ALA A 1079 29.90 4.14 19.15
N ASP A 1080 30.54 5.30 19.50
CA ASP A 1080 31.24 5.81 20.77
C ASP A 1080 32.20 4.91 21.62
N LEU A 1081 33.44 5.33 21.99
CA LEU A 1081 34.17 4.80 23.19
C LEU A 1081 34.68 5.66 24.35
N ASP A 1082 34.55 6.97 24.43
CA ASP A 1082 34.96 7.67 25.66
C ASP A 1082 33.84 8.15 26.55
N ARG A 1083 32.60 8.16 26.05
CA ARG A 1083 31.50 8.95 26.65
C ARG A 1083 31.98 10.33 27.14
N ASP A 1084 33.02 10.88 26.49
CA ASP A 1084 33.25 12.31 26.34
C ASP A 1084 32.22 12.84 25.34
N GLY A 1085 31.81 12.00 24.37
CA GLY A 1085 30.37 11.70 24.15
C GLY A 1085 29.82 11.73 22.71
N HIS A 1086 30.53 11.11 21.76
CA HIS A 1086 30.38 11.26 20.29
C HIS A 1086 30.97 10.01 19.53
N MET A 1087 31.83 10.13 18.48
CA MET A 1087 32.15 9.04 17.51
C MET A 1087 33.60 9.11 16.84
N ASP A 1088 34.48 8.08 16.61
CA ASP A 1088 35.84 8.15 15.90
C ASP A 1088 35.97 7.60 14.45
N LEU A 1089 37.05 6.88 14.21
CA LEU A 1089 38.05 6.98 13.17
C LEU A 1089 39.27 6.11 13.62
N ALA A 1090 38.97 4.89 14.05
CA ALA A 1090 39.84 3.82 14.50
C ALA A 1090 40.24 2.70 13.49
N LEU A 1091 41.09 2.94 12.48
CA LEU A 1091 41.53 2.12 11.29
C LEU A 1091 42.42 0.81 11.16
N LEU A 1092 42.52 0.23 9.93
CA LEU A 1092 42.90 -1.20 9.66
C LEU A 1092 44.16 -1.26 8.81
N ARG A 1093 45.22 -1.92 9.24
CA ARG A 1093 46.16 -2.55 8.31
C ARG A 1093 45.98 -4.02 8.50
N GLY A 1094 45.38 -4.72 7.53
CA GLY A 1094 45.70 -6.13 7.29
C GLY A 1094 47.12 -6.32 6.72
N GLY A 1095 47.64 -7.52 6.38
CA GLY A 1095 49.01 -7.74 5.88
C GLY A 1095 49.38 -8.73 4.78
N GLN A 1096 50.60 -8.52 4.25
CA GLN A 1096 51.56 -9.49 3.70
C GLN A 1096 53.00 -8.93 3.91
N PRO A 1097 54.08 -9.74 3.87
CA PRO A 1097 54.10 -11.18 4.00
C PRO A 1097 53.94 -11.60 5.47
N ILE A 1098 53.70 -12.89 5.64
CA ILE A 1098 53.36 -13.66 6.85
C ILE A 1098 54.57 -13.77 7.84
N VAL A 1099 55.09 -12.65 8.34
CA VAL A 1099 56.32 -12.60 9.17
C VAL A 1099 56.55 -11.35 10.02
N ALA A 1100 55.81 -10.25 9.81
CA ALA A 1100 56.26 -8.93 10.23
C ALA A 1100 55.83 -8.55 11.67
N PRO A 1101 55.50 -7.28 11.90
CA PRO A 1101 54.47 -6.90 12.85
C PRO A 1101 53.47 -5.88 12.16
N GLY A 1102 52.15 -5.94 12.44
CA GLY A 1102 51.08 -5.23 11.70
C GLY A 1102 49.60 -5.09 12.19
N LEU A 1103 48.85 -3.98 11.97
CA LEU A 1103 48.40 -3.13 13.09
C LEU A 1103 46.81 -2.50 13.09
N VAL A 1104 45.87 -2.35 14.18
CA VAL A 1104 45.03 -1.24 15.08
C VAL A 1104 45.70 -0.01 16.02
N HIS A 1105 45.59 1.34 15.90
CA HIS A 1105 46.37 2.45 16.65
C HIS A 1105 45.61 3.75 17.12
N VAL A 1106 44.55 3.70 17.90
CA VAL A 1106 43.47 4.69 17.75
C VAL A 1106 43.84 6.21 17.90
N LEU A 1107 43.37 7.11 17.00
CA LEU A 1107 43.66 8.56 17.06
C LEU A 1107 42.39 9.36 17.45
N TRP A 1108 42.53 10.38 18.28
CA TRP A 1108 41.56 11.01 19.18
C TRP A 1108 40.80 12.28 18.77
N GLY A 1109 39.59 12.47 19.31
CA GLY A 1109 38.56 13.40 18.82
C GLY A 1109 38.64 14.83 19.32
N ASN A 1110 37.70 15.68 18.90
CA ASN A 1110 37.50 17.01 19.51
C ASN A 1110 36.11 17.70 19.35
N GLY A 1111 35.07 17.03 18.84
CA GLY A 1111 33.73 17.61 18.65
C GLY A 1111 33.66 18.83 17.71
N ALA A 1112 34.63 19.00 16.81
CA ALA A 1112 34.70 20.15 15.90
C ALA A 1112 35.18 19.77 14.49
N GLY A 1113 34.98 18.51 14.09
CA GLY A 1113 35.51 17.95 12.86
C GLY A 1113 37.03 17.98 12.90
N GLY A 1114 37.63 17.36 13.91
CA GLY A 1114 38.98 17.73 14.34
C GLY A 1114 39.53 16.92 15.51
N PHE A 1115 40.83 17.11 15.79
CA PHE A 1115 41.62 16.00 16.36
C PHE A 1115 42.65 16.35 17.43
N ALA A 1116 42.69 15.53 18.48
CA ALA A 1116 43.49 15.72 19.70
C ALA A 1116 44.79 14.90 19.83
N GLY A 1117 44.90 13.66 19.30
CA GLY A 1117 46.05 12.76 19.61
C GLY A 1117 46.00 11.36 18.98
N THR A 1118 46.91 10.44 19.37
CA THR A 1118 47.09 9.01 18.95
C THR A 1118 48.14 8.27 19.85
N THR A 1119 48.23 6.92 19.97
CA THR A 1119 49.06 6.19 21.02
C THR A 1119 49.58 4.74 20.65
N THR A 1120 50.68 4.04 21.26
CA THR A 1120 51.77 2.80 21.13
C THR A 1120 51.84 1.04 20.95
N PHE A 1121 51.32 0.08 20.03
CA PHE A 1121 50.93 -1.47 20.11
C PHE A 1121 51.49 -2.65 19.15
N THR A 1122 50.92 -3.92 19.22
CA THR A 1122 51.24 -5.29 18.58
C THR A 1122 50.16 -6.52 18.58
N GLY A 1123 50.24 -7.64 17.75
CA GLY A 1123 49.35 -8.85 17.38
C GLY A 1123 50.04 -10.16 16.69
N THR A 1124 49.42 -11.11 15.92
CA THR A 1124 50.04 -12.33 15.15
C THR A 1124 49.60 -12.66 13.67
N PRO A 1125 50.31 -13.44 12.77
CA PRO A 1125 50.57 -13.06 11.35
C PRO A 1125 49.59 -13.51 10.24
N TYR A 1126 48.31 -13.70 10.50
CA TYR A 1126 47.28 -14.11 9.52
C TYR A 1126 45.95 -13.36 9.71
N MET A 1127 45.92 -12.21 10.40
CA MET A 1127 44.63 -11.72 10.92
C MET A 1127 43.72 -11.06 9.88
N ARG A 1128 42.45 -11.49 9.77
CA ARG A 1128 41.79 -11.66 8.46
C ARG A 1128 40.32 -11.25 8.15
N ASN A 1129 39.52 -10.59 9.02
CA ASN A 1129 38.46 -9.54 8.78
C ASN A 1129 37.84 -9.08 10.15
N MET A 1130 36.67 -8.39 10.23
CA MET A 1130 36.04 -7.71 11.43
C MET A 1130 34.54 -7.23 11.19
N GLY A 1131 33.77 -6.58 12.13
CA GLY A 1131 32.34 -6.16 11.86
C GLY A 1131 31.31 -5.91 13.01
N ARG A 1132 30.60 -4.76 13.12
CA ARG A 1132 29.85 -4.44 14.38
C ARG A 1132 28.69 -5.32 14.78
N ALA A 1133 28.60 -5.59 16.09
CA ALA A 1133 27.50 -5.08 16.88
C ALA A 1133 27.81 -5.04 18.38
N ASP A 1134 27.41 -6.04 19.15
CA ASP A 1134 26.93 -5.89 20.54
C ASP A 1134 26.84 -7.42 21.03
N LEU A 1135 27.12 -7.79 22.32
CA LEU A 1135 27.09 -9.13 23.07
C LEU A 1135 26.36 -9.70 24.48
N ASP A 1136 25.95 -9.19 25.73
CA ASP A 1136 25.37 -9.77 27.07
C ASP A 1136 24.27 -8.92 27.78
N GLY A 1137 23.44 -8.16 27.07
CA GLY A 1137 22.40 -7.34 27.71
C GLY A 1137 22.82 -6.00 28.33
N GLN A 1138 24.09 -5.61 28.31
CA GLN A 1138 24.62 -4.37 28.90
C GLN A 1138 24.43 -3.14 27.95
N GLY A 1139 24.53 -3.26 26.61
CA GLY A 1139 24.13 -2.33 25.53
C GLY A 1139 25.20 -1.47 24.86
N LEU A 1140 26.14 -2.11 24.17
CA LEU A 1140 27.54 -1.75 24.11
C LEU A 1140 28.27 -2.26 22.83
N VAL A 1141 28.81 -1.38 21.96
CA VAL A 1141 29.44 -1.81 20.67
C VAL A 1141 30.97 -2.03 20.84
N GLY A 1142 31.74 -2.85 20.05
CA GLY A 1142 33.22 -3.23 20.18
C GLY A 1142 34.24 -3.09 18.98
N LEU A 1143 34.98 -4.14 18.52
CA LEU A 1143 35.50 -4.32 17.10
C LEU A 1143 36.11 -5.73 16.48
N VAL A 1144 35.52 -6.76 15.76
CA VAL A 1144 35.78 -8.26 15.44
C VAL A 1144 37.04 -8.96 14.81
N VAL A 1145 37.52 -10.04 15.39
CA VAL A 1145 38.47 -11.08 14.86
C VAL A 1145 38.17 -11.88 13.60
N ASP A 1146 39.24 -12.06 12.82
CA ASP A 1146 39.77 -13.33 12.25
C ASP A 1146 41.27 -13.51 12.46
N ASN A 1147 41.84 -14.72 12.43
CA ASN A 1147 43.22 -14.97 11.94
C ASN A 1147 43.48 -16.45 11.61
N GLY A 1148 42.46 -17.22 11.22
CA GLY A 1148 42.48 -18.70 11.27
C GLY A 1148 42.27 -19.30 12.66
N GLU A 1149 42.06 -18.41 13.64
CA GLU A 1149 41.64 -18.69 15.01
C GLU A 1149 40.99 -17.42 15.65
N MET A 1150 39.77 -16.97 15.37
CA MET A 1150 39.23 -15.63 15.78
C MET A 1150 39.51 -15.05 17.24
N GLY A 1151 38.56 -14.94 18.21
CA GLY A 1151 38.72 -14.15 19.48
C GLY A 1151 37.84 -12.90 19.78
N PHE A 1152 38.26 -11.88 20.57
CA PHE A 1152 37.37 -10.89 21.27
C PHE A 1152 37.95 -9.44 21.50
N LEU A 1153 37.33 -8.35 22.09
CA LEU A 1153 37.90 -6.94 22.15
C LEU A 1153 37.27 -5.95 23.23
N THR A 1154 38.00 -5.22 24.16
CA THR A 1154 37.68 -3.99 25.03
C THR A 1154 38.74 -2.73 25.21
N PHE A 1155 38.50 -1.41 25.64
CA PHE A 1155 39.38 -0.15 25.97
C PHE A 1155 39.72 0.26 27.51
N ASP A 1156 39.43 1.40 28.22
CA ASP A 1156 39.69 1.63 29.72
C ASP A 1156 38.91 2.72 30.53
N ALA A 1157 38.83 3.94 30.01
CA ALA A 1157 38.95 5.30 30.56
C ALA A 1157 40.40 5.83 30.74
N ALA A 1158 41.41 4.95 30.91
CA ALA A 1158 42.80 5.30 31.25
C ALA A 1158 44.03 4.60 30.56
N ARG A 1159 43.88 3.85 29.43
CA ARG A 1159 44.82 3.86 28.28
C ARG A 1159 45.78 2.59 27.91
N GLN A 1160 45.74 1.29 28.40
CA GLN A 1160 46.48 -0.02 27.95
C GLN A 1160 45.73 -1.43 27.47
N PRO A 1161 45.64 -2.72 28.04
CA PRO A 1161 44.62 -3.88 27.68
C PRO A 1161 43.81 -4.91 28.72
N VAL A 1162 43.21 -6.20 28.51
CA VAL A 1162 42.35 -7.15 29.45
C VAL A 1162 41.76 -8.72 29.27
N LEU A 1163 41.95 -9.74 28.34
CA LEU A 1163 40.86 -10.65 27.65
C LEU A 1163 40.36 -12.10 28.01
N THR A 1164 39.04 -12.32 27.76
CA THR A 1164 38.18 -13.48 27.24
C THR A 1164 38.61 -14.80 26.48
N LEU A 1165 38.53 -14.96 25.11
CA LEU A 1165 38.14 -16.29 24.46
C LEU A 1165 38.96 -16.92 23.26
N ARG A 1166 38.92 -18.28 23.03
CA ARG A 1166 39.42 -19.05 21.80
C ARG A 1166 38.79 -20.47 21.41
N PHE A 1167 38.83 -21.10 20.17
CA PHE A 1167 39.28 -22.56 19.93
C PHE A 1167 39.42 -23.47 18.63
N ASP A 1168 40.40 -24.42 18.69
CA ASP A 1168 41.09 -25.39 17.78
C ASP A 1168 40.73 -25.60 16.28
N SER A 1169 41.77 -25.69 15.41
CA SER A 1169 41.76 -25.49 13.94
C SER A 1169 42.70 -26.46 13.17
N GLN A 1170 42.25 -27.11 12.08
CA GLN A 1170 43.12 -27.88 11.16
C GLN A 1170 42.70 -27.91 9.67
N ASP A 1171 41.59 -27.28 9.27
CA ASP A 1171 41.02 -27.41 7.92
C ASP A 1171 41.22 -26.18 7.00
N GLY A 1172 41.64 -25.02 7.52
CA GLY A 1172 41.71 -23.79 6.75
C GLY A 1172 42.06 -22.54 7.55
N ALA A 1173 42.18 -21.38 6.89
CA ALA A 1173 42.59 -20.13 7.54
C ALA A 1173 42.05 -18.86 6.84
N GLY A 1174 42.10 -17.76 7.60
CA GLY A 1174 41.26 -16.55 7.60
C GLY A 1174 40.46 -16.13 6.36
N LEU A 1175 39.23 -15.62 6.53
CA LEU A 1175 38.43 -14.80 5.61
C LEU A 1175 37.43 -13.72 6.24
N GLY A 1176 37.22 -13.40 7.55
CA GLY A 1176 35.94 -12.76 8.10
C GLY A 1176 35.84 -11.77 9.36
N LEU A 1177 34.77 -11.14 10.01
CA LEU A 1177 33.67 -11.61 10.96
C LEU A 1177 32.66 -10.41 11.54
N ILE A 1178 31.26 -10.33 11.43
CA ILE A 1178 30.19 -9.25 11.88
C ILE A 1178 28.91 -9.73 12.76
N ALA A 1179 27.69 -9.08 12.85
CA ALA A 1179 26.41 -9.35 13.67
C ALA A 1179 24.97 -9.23 12.93
N GLU A 1180 23.77 -9.80 13.37
CA GLU A 1180 22.41 -10.05 12.65
C GLU A 1180 21.17 -11.12 13.06
N ASP A 1181 21.06 -12.53 13.08
CA ASP A 1181 20.22 -13.58 13.97
C ASP A 1181 20.04 -15.10 13.42
N PHE A 1182 19.46 -16.21 14.01
CA PHE A 1182 18.90 -17.52 13.42
C PHE A 1182 17.57 -18.24 13.91
N ASN A 1183 17.00 -18.14 15.14
CA ASN A 1183 15.69 -18.81 15.50
C ASN A 1183 14.72 -18.16 16.55
N SER A 1184 15.13 -17.09 17.23
CA SER A 1184 14.62 -16.54 18.52
C SER A 1184 13.80 -17.32 19.59
N ASP A 1185 14.39 -17.33 20.81
CA ASP A 1185 13.83 -17.29 22.18
C ASP A 1185 14.60 -16.39 23.28
N GLY A 1186 15.50 -15.44 22.90
CA GLY A 1186 16.05 -14.32 23.71
C GLY A 1186 17.46 -13.69 23.64
N ARG A 1187 18.46 -14.31 23.03
CA ARG A 1187 19.90 -14.11 23.26
C ARG A 1187 20.74 -14.16 21.95
N THR A 1188 21.67 -13.27 21.68
CA THR A 1188 22.25 -13.11 20.34
C THR A 1188 23.52 -13.96 20.05
N ASP A 1189 23.84 -14.42 18.82
CA ASP A 1189 25.13 -15.11 18.52
C ASP A 1189 26.06 -14.79 17.28
N VAL A 1190 26.36 -15.65 16.27
CA VAL A 1190 27.66 -15.55 15.49
C VAL A 1190 28.01 -15.83 13.95
N PHE A 1191 27.51 -16.69 13.03
CA PHE A 1191 28.12 -17.07 11.67
C PHE A 1191 29.67 -17.57 11.46
N SER A 1192 30.19 -18.05 10.25
CA SER A 1192 31.62 -18.07 9.62
C SER A 1192 32.10 -19.22 8.60
N ASN A 1193 32.90 -19.04 7.49
CA ASN A 1193 33.54 -19.97 6.41
C ASN A 1193 34.87 -20.67 6.72
N SER A 1194 35.63 -21.45 5.88
CA SER A 1194 37.14 -21.53 5.79
C SER A 1194 37.65 -22.59 4.79
N SER A 1195 38.93 -22.93 4.71
CA SER A 1195 39.45 -23.91 3.75
C SER A 1195 39.02 -25.42 3.82
N TYR A 1196 37.93 -25.89 4.50
CA TYR A 1196 37.35 -27.24 4.19
C TYR A 1196 35.83 -27.60 4.29
N ALA A 1197 34.96 -27.26 5.27
CA ALA A 1197 33.62 -27.95 5.40
C ALA A 1197 32.40 -27.32 6.17
N PRO A 1198 31.52 -26.45 5.58
CA PRO A 1198 30.59 -25.56 6.32
C PRO A 1198 29.52 -26.08 7.33
N LYS A 1199 29.48 -25.70 8.66
CA LYS A 1199 28.47 -26.20 9.70
C LYS A 1199 27.59 -25.21 10.56
N LEU A 1200 27.04 -25.47 11.79
CA LEU A 1200 26.44 -24.42 12.71
C LEU A 1200 26.76 -24.41 14.22
N TRP A 1201 26.43 -23.30 14.92
CA TRP A 1201 26.11 -23.10 16.34
C TRP A 1201 25.00 -22.04 16.66
N LEU A 1202 24.70 -21.70 17.92
CA LEU A 1202 23.32 -21.50 18.46
C LEU A 1202 22.77 -21.19 19.95
N GLN A 1203 22.24 -20.05 20.43
CA GLN A 1203 22.32 -19.83 21.91
C GLN A 1203 21.19 -20.09 22.94
N GLN A 1204 21.60 -20.42 24.18
CA GLN A 1204 20.79 -20.72 25.36
C GLN A 1204 21.47 -20.65 26.75
N SER A 1205 20.63 -20.69 27.81
CA SER A 1205 20.88 -20.16 29.17
C SER A 1205 22.22 -20.48 29.80
N GLY A 1206 22.90 -19.41 30.17
CA GLY A 1206 24.32 -19.53 30.40
C GLY A 1206 24.94 -19.98 29.08
N GLY A 1207 25.04 -19.06 28.11
CA GLY A 1207 25.65 -19.32 26.81
C GLY A 1207 26.90 -20.21 26.90
N ALA A 1208 27.13 -21.05 25.90
CA ALA A 1208 28.20 -22.07 25.72
C ALA A 1208 28.09 -22.57 24.21
N PHE A 1209 28.45 -23.69 23.53
CA PHE A 1209 27.98 -23.89 22.07
C PHE A 1209 27.98 -25.26 21.28
N SER A 1210 27.00 -25.51 20.36
CA SER A 1210 26.62 -26.82 19.68
C SER A 1210 26.44 -26.83 18.11
N PRO A 1211 26.12 -27.96 17.38
CA PRO A 1211 26.28 -28.23 15.91
C PRO A 1211 25.09 -28.69 14.99
N ALA A 1212 25.29 -29.02 13.67
CA ALA A 1212 24.23 -29.56 12.73
C ALA A 1212 24.65 -30.47 11.49
N ARG A 1213 23.75 -31.01 10.58
CA ARG A 1213 24.13 -31.92 9.40
C ARG A 1213 23.40 -32.19 7.96
N LEU A 1214 22.82 -31.24 7.14
CA LEU A 1214 22.96 -30.99 5.63
C LEU A 1214 22.02 -31.54 4.51
N PRO A 1215 21.71 -30.77 3.42
CA PRO A 1215 22.17 -31.08 2.01
C PRO A 1215 23.45 -30.39 1.41
N SER A 1216 23.68 -30.44 0.07
CA SER A 1216 24.98 -30.24 -0.63
C SER A 1216 25.08 -29.16 -1.74
N TRP A 1217 26.19 -28.39 -1.88
CA TRP A 1217 26.27 -27.13 -2.68
C TRP A 1217 27.39 -27.02 -3.77
N GLY A 1218 28.23 -25.95 -3.81
CA GLY A 1218 29.47 -25.68 -4.60
C GLY A 1218 30.78 -25.50 -3.75
N SER A 1219 32.01 -25.63 -4.28
CA SER A 1219 33.24 -25.90 -3.48
C SER A 1219 34.36 -24.84 -3.48
N ALA A 1220 34.72 -24.30 -2.28
CA ALA A 1220 35.73 -23.26 -1.92
C ALA A 1220 35.24 -21.98 -1.17
N VAL A 1221 34.03 -22.04 -0.57
CA VAL A 1221 33.26 -21.02 0.21
C VAL A 1221 34.08 -19.90 0.84
N GLN A 1222 34.27 -18.81 0.09
CA GLN A 1222 35.12 -17.71 0.54
C GLN A 1222 34.46 -16.68 1.48
N ASP A 1223 33.22 -16.86 2.03
CA ASP A 1223 32.66 -16.13 3.22
C ASP A 1223 31.16 -16.54 3.72
N ALA A 1224 30.23 -15.69 4.34
CA ALA A 1224 28.67 -15.64 4.22
C ALA A 1224 27.51 -14.96 5.19
N LEU A 1225 26.68 -13.91 4.83
CA LEU A 1225 25.67 -12.95 5.54
C LEU A 1225 24.43 -13.37 6.40
N VAL A 1226 23.80 -12.52 7.26
CA VAL A 1226 22.60 -12.90 8.09
C VAL A 1226 21.67 -11.78 8.77
N ALA A 1227 20.33 -12.07 8.98
CA ALA A 1227 19.13 -11.38 9.64
C ALA A 1227 17.55 -11.53 9.23
N ASP A 1228 16.78 -10.86 8.32
CA ASP A 1228 15.29 -10.99 8.03
C ASP A 1228 14.60 -10.26 6.75
N TRP A 1229 14.72 -10.69 5.47
CA TRP A 1229 14.41 -9.93 4.18
C TRP A 1229 13.29 -10.30 3.08
N ASN A 1230 12.02 -10.65 3.36
CA ASN A 1230 10.82 -10.76 2.47
C ASN A 1230 9.40 -11.10 3.05
N GLY A 1231 9.25 -11.55 4.30
CA GLY A 1231 8.20 -12.44 4.83
C GLY A 1231 7.61 -12.11 6.23
N ASP A 1232 8.19 -12.63 7.31
CA ASP A 1232 7.46 -12.99 8.52
C ASP A 1232 8.22 -13.14 9.90
N GLY A 1233 9.52 -12.76 10.05
CA GLY A 1233 10.38 -12.78 11.28
C GLY A 1233 11.04 -14.09 11.77
N LEU A 1234 12.24 -14.44 11.25
CA LEU A 1234 13.20 -15.57 11.43
C LEU A 1234 14.32 -15.80 10.29
N THR A 1235 15.65 -15.87 10.59
CA THR A 1235 16.92 -15.75 9.80
C THR A 1235 17.63 -17.05 9.29
N ASP A 1236 18.75 -16.92 8.52
CA ASP A 1236 19.35 -17.77 7.49
C ASP A 1236 20.89 -17.42 7.03
N LEU A 1237 21.44 -17.34 5.75
CA LEU A 1237 22.92 -17.08 5.33
C LEU A 1237 23.27 -15.92 4.29
N ALA A 1238 24.51 -15.62 3.80
CA ALA A 1238 24.74 -15.02 2.44
C ALA A 1238 25.79 -15.64 1.50
N PHE A 1239 25.60 -15.85 0.17
CA PHE A 1239 26.50 -16.80 -0.48
C PHE A 1239 26.92 -16.83 -1.98
N THR A 1240 28.26 -16.85 -2.17
CA THR A 1240 29.07 -16.78 -3.41
C THR A 1240 30.12 -17.87 -3.53
N ASP A 1241 30.69 -18.10 -4.72
CA ASP A 1241 31.57 -19.22 -5.00
C ASP A 1241 32.77 -18.87 -5.87
N THR A 1242 33.94 -19.43 -5.59
CA THR A 1242 35.24 -19.21 -6.24
C THR A 1242 35.53 -20.20 -7.37
N GLU A 1243 35.10 -21.47 -7.28
CA GLU A 1243 35.39 -22.57 -8.23
C GLU A 1243 34.37 -22.74 -9.35
N ALA A 1244 33.10 -23.03 -9.01
CA ALA A 1244 31.99 -22.91 -9.95
C ALA A 1244 31.78 -21.45 -10.35
N LYS A 1245 32.37 -20.54 -9.57
CA LYS A 1245 32.23 -19.10 -9.66
C LYS A 1245 30.78 -18.69 -9.49
N SER A 1246 29.98 -19.48 -8.77
CA SER A 1246 28.51 -19.39 -8.77
C SER A 1246 27.86 -18.80 -7.52
N ALA A 1247 26.54 -18.63 -7.56
CA ALA A 1247 25.87 -17.70 -6.67
C ALA A 1247 24.58 -18.24 -6.14
N THR A 1248 24.21 -17.92 -4.90
CA THR A 1248 23.03 -18.58 -4.35
C THR A 1248 22.42 -18.04 -3.04
N LEU A 1249 21.10 -17.73 -3.02
CA LEU A 1249 20.26 -17.68 -1.78
C LEU A 1249 19.66 -19.03 -1.30
N MET A 1250 18.76 -19.01 -0.31
CA MET A 1250 17.74 -19.98 0.19
C MET A 1250 16.71 -19.25 1.06
N LEU A 1251 15.73 -19.90 1.71
CA LEU A 1251 15.01 -19.46 2.94
C LEU A 1251 14.82 -20.66 3.88
N ASN A 1252 14.99 -20.48 5.18
CA ASN A 1252 15.20 -21.43 6.30
C ASN A 1252 13.98 -22.13 6.92
N VAL A 1253 13.06 -22.61 6.09
CA VAL A 1253 11.68 -22.95 6.49
C VAL A 1253 11.51 -23.65 7.86
N CYS A 1254 10.95 -22.97 8.89
CA CYS A 1254 10.78 -23.58 10.24
C CYS A 1254 10.00 -24.89 10.15
N LEU A 1255 10.63 -26.01 10.53
CA LEU A 1255 10.03 -27.34 10.42
C LEU A 1255 9.42 -27.79 11.76
N PRO A 1256 8.21 -28.40 11.76
CA PRO A 1256 7.46 -28.80 12.95
C PRO A 1256 7.61 -30.27 13.37
#